data_AF-A0A497APD0-F1
#
_entry.id   AF-A0A497APD0-F1
#
_cell.length_a   1.000
_cell.length_b   1.000
_cell.length_c   1.000
_cell.angle_alpha   90.00
_cell.angle_beta   90.00
_cell.angle_gamma   90.00
#
_symmetry.space_group_name_H-M   'P 1'
#
loop_
_entity.id
_entity.type
_entity.pdbx_description
1 polymer ?
#
loop_
_entity_poly.entity_id
_entity_poly.type
_entity_poly.pdbx_seq_one_letter_code
_entity_poly.pdbx_strand_id
1 'polypeptide(L)'
;MGTAANSSDEWIELYNTTGSSIDIGNWSIYGADTGVCLNFSDSDDSITTTIPAHGYLIYANESDNVSDPAGTGIVDIWDATIGMNDASPGQIILYDAPGCGGNLIDTVNQSTGDWFAGDSGDDKTMERKDPTDSGTDGSNWATNDPNIAQNGFDANDADINGTPKARNSCYQSQAADLVIIKSGPASVEAGSAITYYITISNTGVVTATGARVTDTLPAEVEFVAQTSSLTFTQPGGALVWDAGDVPTETHYTITITGHVSDTATGSFTNHVTATTSASETVAANNSAAFTTTILPPVRIYALAPANYGGSEEAAALINYGAYTVSLDGGRLNDEPEVGGVSFPTTATIGAGRILWVAEDADGFYSVWGFDADWAATAITRPVPTLGMAWPYGLLSNEGDAIYLLDASDNVVDALAYGTGTASQSWQGSSVPYKYAGYGDGQVLYRKLAQSTGLPVPDTDTAADWAQDGADPINGRKLRYPGWDLEELFFPAEITATANITLAVAPEGTLDVVSQTIASAQHTLLIEAYTLKSVPLYEAINARIQAGVAVTILLESGPAGGGIDDTEKWIVEQLYPTATIYFIGATAPRYAYQHAKFILVDDDLALVSTDNFGESSMPSDRKDNGTMGHRGFVAVTDSPGVIARLADIFRRDCDPARHLDVAVYDGSFSPDTPLPEPDWTTYTAPFADPLATTADHITVLHAPENTLRDQDALLGLLGSAGNGDQIAVMQMAEPFTWTVGAGDAGLNPRLQALVAASWAGAQVRVLLDAYYDDPLAANGNTAACLRLNAIAAQESLNLACRLANVTGLGIHAKVFLVSKGGERWVHLGSINGGENSNKRNREVALQFCSSGAYNRMLQVFDYDWERGHGPMVHRVHLPLVMRDYFGPADYPLISEVFINPDGDETKEEWIEIYNPGDTTGIAGWTLGDAIDTGDYKDGRYAFPGGAQLAHDQVIVAAACATSFSTSYGKNPDYEWTNCDAAVPDLTPAGSWDGFGM
;
A
#
# COMPACT_ATOMS: atom_id res chain seq x y z
N MET A 1 67.54 -0.01 -43.12
CA MET A 1 66.33 0.75 -42.67
C MET A 1 66.41 2.16 -43.23
N GLY A 2 65.37 2.69 -43.88
CA GLY A 2 65.37 4.03 -44.46
C GLY A 2 64.14 4.87 -44.09
N THR A 3 63.82 5.90 -44.88
CA THR A 3 62.50 6.57 -44.85
C THR A 3 61.65 6.10 -46.03
N ALA A 4 60.35 6.43 -46.02
CA ALA A 4 59.49 6.15 -47.16
C ALA A 4 59.90 6.95 -48.43
N ALA A 5 60.55 8.11 -48.25
CA ALA A 5 61.08 8.91 -49.35
C ALA A 5 62.29 8.26 -50.01
N ASN A 6 63.19 7.67 -49.23
CA ASN A 6 64.39 7.03 -49.74
C ASN A 6 64.92 5.99 -48.75
N SER A 7 65.08 4.76 -49.25
CA SER A 7 65.58 3.62 -48.47
C SER A 7 67.04 3.78 -48.03
N SER A 8 67.74 4.81 -48.52
CA SER A 8 69.13 5.12 -48.17
C SER A 8 69.23 6.18 -47.08
N ASP A 9 68.12 6.74 -46.61
CA ASP A 9 68.11 7.76 -45.57
C ASP A 9 68.47 7.13 -44.24
N GLU A 10 69.64 7.46 -43.70
CA GLU A 10 70.18 6.83 -42.51
C GLU A 10 70.48 7.89 -41.44
N TRP A 11 70.08 7.59 -40.20
CA TRP A 11 70.38 8.44 -39.06
C TRP A 11 70.58 7.64 -37.78
N ILE A 12 71.40 8.20 -36.89
CA ILE A 12 71.62 7.74 -35.53
C ILE A 12 71.17 8.85 -34.60
N GLU A 13 70.44 8.48 -33.56
CA GLU A 13 70.10 9.38 -32.48
C GLU A 13 70.93 9.08 -31.23
N LEU A 14 71.49 10.14 -30.65
CA LEU A 14 72.15 10.09 -29.35
C LEU A 14 71.30 10.85 -28.33
N TYR A 15 70.99 10.18 -27.22
CA TYR A 15 70.27 10.79 -26.09
C TYR A 15 71.17 10.96 -24.87
N ASN A 16 71.18 12.16 -24.30
CA ASN A 16 71.94 12.46 -23.09
C ASN A 16 71.13 12.08 -21.84
N THR A 17 71.48 10.96 -21.22
CA THR A 17 70.82 10.49 -19.98
C THR A 17 71.16 11.32 -18.73
N THR A 18 72.11 12.25 -18.83
CA THR A 18 72.61 13.03 -17.68
C THR A 18 71.92 14.38 -17.52
N GLY A 19 71.97 14.94 -16.31
CA GLY A 19 71.42 16.25 -15.98
C GLY A 19 72.28 17.45 -16.42
N SER A 20 73.31 17.24 -17.25
CA SER A 20 74.21 18.29 -17.76
C SER A 20 74.48 18.10 -19.25
N SER A 21 74.66 19.19 -20.00
CA SER A 21 75.01 19.08 -21.43
C SER A 21 76.34 18.36 -21.66
N ILE A 22 76.42 17.55 -22.71
CA ILE A 22 77.62 16.82 -23.13
C ILE A 22 78.06 17.34 -24.49
N ASP A 23 79.32 17.78 -24.60
CA ASP A 23 79.93 18.13 -25.89
C ASP A 23 80.67 16.91 -26.46
N ILE A 24 80.20 16.44 -27.61
CA ILE A 24 80.71 15.25 -28.30
C ILE A 24 81.65 15.62 -29.46
N GLY A 25 82.06 16.88 -29.63
CA GLY A 25 82.84 17.32 -30.79
C GLY A 25 84.21 16.65 -30.96
N ASN A 26 84.73 15.99 -29.92
CA ASN A 26 85.95 15.19 -29.96
C ASN A 26 85.68 13.67 -29.92
N TRP A 27 84.43 13.24 -30.04
CA TRP A 27 84.05 11.83 -29.98
C TRP A 27 84.07 11.20 -31.38
N SER A 28 83.97 9.88 -31.44
CA SER A 28 83.84 9.14 -32.69
C SER A 28 82.88 7.97 -32.56
N ILE A 29 82.35 7.54 -33.70
CA ILE A 29 81.43 6.42 -33.82
C ILE A 29 81.98 5.40 -34.82
N TYR A 30 81.90 4.13 -34.46
CA TYR A 30 82.37 3.00 -35.25
C TYR A 30 81.19 2.14 -35.68
N GLY A 31 80.99 1.99 -36.98
CA GLY A 31 80.08 0.99 -37.56
C GLY A 31 80.85 -0.30 -37.83
N ALA A 32 80.53 -1.39 -37.13
CA ALA A 32 81.23 -2.67 -37.31
C ALA A 32 80.92 -3.35 -38.65
N ASP A 33 79.76 -3.04 -39.19
CA ASP A 33 79.19 -3.49 -40.46
C ASP A 33 79.88 -2.84 -41.67
N THR A 34 80.31 -1.59 -41.56
CA THR A 34 81.07 -0.86 -42.58
C THR A 34 82.57 -0.86 -42.34
N GLY A 35 83.01 -1.11 -41.10
CA GLY A 35 84.41 -1.01 -40.68
C GLY A 35 84.93 0.42 -40.68
N VAL A 36 84.04 1.42 -40.70
CA VAL A 36 84.37 2.84 -40.78
C VAL A 36 84.30 3.45 -39.38
N CYS A 37 85.30 4.28 -39.07
CA CYS A 37 85.31 5.12 -37.89
C CYS A 37 85.13 6.58 -38.30
N LEU A 38 84.07 7.20 -37.82
CA LEU A 38 83.70 8.59 -38.12
C LEU A 38 83.88 9.46 -36.88
N ASN A 39 84.48 10.63 -37.03
CA ASN A 39 84.59 11.60 -35.95
C ASN A 39 83.40 12.55 -36.02
N PHE A 40 82.85 12.98 -34.88
CA PHE A 40 81.81 14.01 -34.82
C PHE A 40 82.39 15.43 -35.03
N SER A 41 83.32 15.58 -35.97
CA SER A 41 84.03 16.83 -36.31
C SER A 41 83.80 17.20 -37.77
N ASP A 42 83.42 18.45 -38.07
CA ASP A 42 83.17 18.92 -39.43
C ASP A 42 84.38 19.64 -40.05
N SER A 43 84.46 19.59 -41.38
CA SER A 43 85.31 20.40 -42.26
C SER A 43 84.70 21.76 -42.66
N ASP A 44 83.43 22.05 -42.38
CA ASP A 44 82.70 23.27 -42.83
C ASP A 44 82.08 24.16 -41.71
N ASP A 45 82.43 23.94 -40.43
CA ASP A 45 82.21 24.87 -39.30
C ASP A 45 80.72 25.24 -39.00
N SER A 46 79.73 24.44 -39.46
CA SER A 46 78.29 24.74 -39.29
C SER A 46 77.46 23.72 -38.49
N ILE A 47 78.08 22.85 -37.67
CA ILE A 47 77.39 21.80 -36.90
C ILE A 47 77.25 22.10 -35.39
N THR A 48 76.28 21.50 -34.72
CA THR A 48 76.13 21.54 -33.25
C THR A 48 76.57 20.21 -32.63
N THR A 49 77.64 20.22 -31.82
CA THR A 49 78.17 19.01 -31.15
C THR A 49 77.78 18.88 -29.68
N THR A 50 76.93 19.77 -29.17
CA THR A 50 76.50 19.76 -27.78
C THR A 50 75.12 19.13 -27.65
N ILE A 51 75.02 18.01 -26.95
CA ILE A 51 73.75 17.39 -26.57
C ILE A 51 73.30 18.00 -25.23
N PRO A 52 72.16 18.72 -25.16
CA PRO A 52 71.64 19.26 -23.91
C PRO A 52 71.39 18.17 -22.86
N ALA A 53 71.30 18.54 -21.57
CA ALA A 53 70.84 17.63 -20.51
C ALA A 53 69.46 17.05 -20.87
N HIS A 54 69.30 15.72 -20.86
CA HIS A 54 68.07 15.05 -21.31
C HIS A 54 67.62 15.47 -22.73
N GLY A 55 68.58 15.86 -23.57
CA GLY A 55 68.38 16.25 -24.96
C GLY A 55 68.87 15.19 -25.94
N TYR A 56 68.58 15.44 -27.21
CA TYR A 56 68.86 14.55 -28.33
C TYR A 56 69.80 15.23 -29.34
N LEU A 57 70.58 14.42 -30.05
CA LEU A 57 71.36 14.84 -31.21
C LEU A 57 71.17 13.82 -32.33
N ILE A 58 70.90 14.31 -33.55
CA ILE A 58 70.74 13.49 -34.75
C ILE A 58 71.99 13.62 -35.63
N TYR A 59 72.57 12.47 -35.97
CA TYR A 59 73.65 12.34 -36.94
C TYR A 59 73.14 11.56 -38.15
N ALA A 60 73.13 12.18 -39.33
CA ALA A 60 72.48 11.60 -40.52
C ALA A 60 73.31 11.78 -41.81
N ASN A 61 73.04 10.93 -42.81
CA ASN A 61 73.77 10.93 -44.08
C ASN A 61 73.31 11.98 -45.10
N GLU A 62 72.13 12.59 -44.93
CA GLU A 62 71.69 13.82 -45.61
C GLU A 62 71.14 14.85 -44.62
N SER A 63 71.21 16.14 -44.97
CA SER A 63 70.83 17.25 -44.07
C SER A 63 69.32 17.41 -43.89
N ASP A 64 68.53 16.82 -44.79
CA ASP A 64 67.07 16.92 -44.89
C ASP A 64 66.35 15.56 -44.78
N ASN A 65 67.06 14.50 -44.39
CA ASN A 65 66.47 13.16 -44.14
C ASN A 65 65.33 13.17 -43.11
N VAL A 66 65.40 14.10 -42.16
CA VAL A 66 64.47 14.18 -41.03
C VAL A 66 64.17 15.65 -40.78
N SER A 67 62.89 16.00 -40.83
CA SER A 67 62.41 17.36 -40.58
C SER A 67 61.37 17.41 -39.46
N ASP A 68 61.22 18.58 -38.84
CA ASP A 68 60.13 18.84 -37.90
C ASP A 68 58.81 19.15 -38.64
N PRO A 69 57.67 19.26 -37.94
CA PRO A 69 56.39 19.61 -38.57
C PRO A 69 56.33 20.97 -39.27
N ALA A 70 57.35 21.83 -39.11
CA ALA A 70 57.47 23.08 -39.84
C ALA A 70 58.31 22.93 -41.12
N GLY A 71 58.74 21.71 -41.47
CA GLY A 71 59.60 21.41 -42.61
C GLY A 71 61.06 21.84 -42.38
N THR A 72 61.45 22.10 -41.13
CA THR A 72 62.84 22.46 -40.78
C THR A 72 63.64 21.19 -40.56
N GLY A 73 64.74 21.00 -41.29
CA GLY A 73 65.65 19.87 -41.05
C GLY A 73 66.13 19.85 -39.59
N ILE A 74 66.01 18.69 -38.94
CA ILE A 74 66.38 18.52 -37.51
C ILE A 74 67.69 17.76 -37.31
N VAL A 75 68.41 17.48 -38.39
CA VAL A 75 69.75 16.88 -38.39
C VAL A 75 70.76 17.87 -37.80
N ASP A 76 71.48 17.46 -36.74
CA ASP A 76 72.44 18.33 -36.05
C ASP A 76 73.86 18.21 -36.63
N ILE A 77 74.18 17.02 -37.12
CA ILE A 77 75.45 16.71 -37.77
C ILE A 77 75.11 15.93 -39.05
N TRP A 78 75.55 16.45 -40.19
CA TRP A 78 75.38 15.82 -41.49
C TRP A 78 76.72 15.28 -42.00
N ASP A 79 76.75 14.02 -42.44
CA ASP A 79 77.93 13.40 -43.05
C ASP A 79 77.53 12.35 -44.10
N ALA A 80 77.72 12.69 -45.37
CA ALA A 80 77.39 11.83 -46.51
C ALA A 80 78.20 10.52 -46.59
N THR A 81 79.18 10.32 -45.69
CA THR A 81 79.96 9.08 -45.60
C THR A 81 79.41 8.07 -44.59
N ILE A 82 78.37 8.44 -43.82
CA ILE A 82 77.64 7.50 -42.98
C ILE A 82 76.97 6.47 -43.89
N GLY A 83 77.27 5.20 -43.62
CA GLY A 83 76.61 4.03 -44.16
C GLY A 83 76.31 3.07 -43.02
N MET A 84 75.07 2.62 -42.88
CA MET A 84 74.63 1.59 -41.93
C MET A 84 73.93 0.49 -42.73
N ASN A 85 74.68 -0.54 -43.08
CA ASN A 85 74.11 -1.62 -43.84
C ASN A 85 73.27 -2.56 -42.94
N ASP A 86 72.27 -3.20 -43.55
CA ASP A 86 71.48 -4.25 -42.89
C ASP A 86 72.28 -5.57 -42.74
N ALA A 87 73.61 -5.57 -42.97
CA ALA A 87 74.44 -6.77 -42.94
C ALA A 87 75.09 -7.00 -41.57
N SER A 88 75.33 -8.27 -41.26
CA SER A 88 75.98 -8.68 -40.02
C SER A 88 77.49 -8.38 -40.05
N PRO A 89 78.07 -7.82 -38.97
CA PRO A 89 77.45 -7.58 -37.67
C PRO A 89 76.77 -6.21 -37.54
N GLY A 90 75.48 -6.18 -37.14
CA GLY A 90 74.75 -4.95 -36.86
C GLY A 90 75.15 -4.36 -35.50
N GLN A 91 76.30 -3.69 -35.45
CA GLN A 91 76.89 -3.13 -34.23
C GLN A 91 77.43 -1.72 -34.47
N ILE A 92 77.07 -0.80 -33.56
CA ILE A 92 77.59 0.57 -33.49
C ILE A 92 78.26 0.78 -32.14
N ILE A 93 79.44 1.39 -32.13
CA ILE A 93 80.20 1.67 -30.91
C ILE A 93 80.55 3.15 -30.85
N LEU A 94 80.24 3.79 -29.72
CA LEU A 94 80.53 5.18 -29.45
C LEU A 94 81.78 5.31 -28.56
N TYR A 95 82.72 6.19 -28.95
CA TYR A 95 83.96 6.44 -28.22
C TYR A 95 84.12 7.90 -27.84
N ASP A 96 84.70 8.16 -26.66
CA ASP A 96 84.94 9.53 -26.14
C ASP A 96 86.14 10.28 -26.75
N ALA A 97 86.76 9.74 -27.79
CA ALA A 97 87.92 10.33 -28.46
C ALA A 97 87.88 10.12 -29.98
N PRO A 98 88.63 10.90 -30.79
CA PRO A 98 88.65 10.73 -32.23
C PRO A 98 89.33 9.41 -32.66
N GLY A 99 89.01 8.94 -33.87
CA GLY A 99 89.63 7.77 -34.49
C GLY A 99 89.31 6.45 -33.78
N CYS A 100 88.21 6.39 -33.03
CA CYS A 100 87.74 5.22 -32.29
C CYS A 100 88.80 4.64 -31.33
N GLY A 101 89.66 5.53 -30.80
CA GLY A 101 90.80 5.18 -29.97
C GLY A 101 90.66 5.51 -28.47
N GLY A 102 89.48 5.96 -28.03
CA GLY A 102 89.16 6.35 -26.65
C GLY A 102 88.53 5.25 -25.80
N ASN A 103 87.86 5.65 -24.72
CA ASN A 103 87.01 4.76 -23.94
C ASN A 103 85.69 4.52 -24.66
N LEU A 104 85.17 3.29 -24.56
CA LEU A 104 83.82 2.96 -25.01
C LEU A 104 82.79 3.65 -24.10
N ILE A 105 81.90 4.42 -24.70
CA ILE A 105 80.82 5.13 -24.02
C ILE A 105 79.53 4.33 -24.08
N ASP A 106 79.15 3.86 -25.27
CA ASP A 106 78.02 2.97 -25.46
C ASP A 106 78.28 2.04 -26.65
N THR A 107 77.57 0.93 -26.69
CA THR A 107 77.56 0.03 -27.83
C THR A 107 76.17 -0.53 -28.03
N VAL A 108 75.67 -0.44 -29.26
CA VAL A 108 74.49 -1.17 -29.71
C VAL A 108 74.97 -2.53 -30.18
N ASN A 109 74.47 -3.60 -29.56
CA ASN A 109 74.90 -4.99 -29.82
C ASN A 109 76.38 -5.28 -29.40
N GLN A 110 76.68 -6.53 -29.09
CA GLN A 110 78.03 -7.03 -28.73
C GLN A 110 78.46 -8.26 -29.55
N SER A 111 77.58 -8.80 -30.39
CA SER A 111 77.77 -10.08 -31.09
C SER A 111 77.97 -9.90 -32.59
N THR A 112 78.50 -10.92 -33.27
CA THR A 112 78.54 -10.96 -34.74
C THR A 112 77.14 -11.24 -35.35
N GLY A 113 76.06 -10.77 -34.72
CA GLY A 113 74.67 -11.04 -35.08
C GLY A 113 74.00 -9.85 -35.78
N ASP A 114 72.76 -10.05 -36.23
CA ASP A 114 71.93 -9.01 -36.85
C ASP A 114 71.45 -7.98 -35.80
N TRP A 115 70.85 -6.86 -36.25
CA TRP A 115 70.24 -5.84 -35.39
C TRP A 115 69.17 -6.44 -34.45
N PHE A 116 69.06 -5.93 -33.21
CA PHE A 116 68.11 -6.51 -32.23
C PHE A 116 66.64 -6.23 -32.56
N ALA A 117 66.35 -5.14 -33.27
CA ALA A 117 65.02 -4.76 -33.71
C ALA A 117 65.12 -3.83 -34.93
N GLY A 118 63.99 -3.22 -35.32
CA GLY A 118 63.87 -2.47 -36.56
C GLY A 118 63.33 -3.34 -37.71
N ASP A 119 62.75 -2.70 -38.72
CA ASP A 119 62.16 -3.39 -39.87
C ASP A 119 62.45 -2.60 -41.15
N SER A 120 63.30 -3.15 -42.02
CA SER A 120 63.64 -2.52 -43.31
C SER A 120 62.60 -2.74 -44.40
N GLY A 121 61.59 -3.60 -44.19
CA GLY A 121 60.47 -3.75 -45.12
C GLY A 121 59.43 -2.64 -44.99
N ASP A 122 59.24 -2.14 -43.76
CA ASP A 122 58.28 -1.09 -43.41
C ASP A 122 58.97 0.23 -43.00
N ASP A 123 60.28 0.35 -43.19
CA ASP A 123 61.09 1.54 -42.84
C ASP A 123 60.95 1.96 -41.36
N LYS A 124 60.81 0.99 -40.45
CA LYS A 124 60.65 1.24 -39.00
C LYS A 124 61.98 1.22 -38.27
N THR A 125 62.24 2.28 -37.51
CA THR A 125 63.44 2.40 -36.68
C THR A 125 63.51 1.37 -35.55
N MET A 126 64.74 1.14 -35.08
CA MET A 126 65.05 0.38 -33.87
C MET A 126 65.14 1.34 -32.69
N GLU A 127 64.33 1.13 -31.67
CA GLU A 127 64.19 2.00 -30.51
C GLU A 127 64.60 1.28 -29.22
N ARG A 128 65.16 2.02 -28.25
CA ARG A 128 65.51 1.52 -26.93
C ARG A 128 64.35 1.74 -25.93
N LYS A 129 64.00 0.74 -25.14
CA LYS A 129 62.89 0.78 -24.15
C LYS A 129 63.25 1.63 -22.92
N ASP A 130 64.45 1.45 -22.38
CA ASP A 130 65.00 2.27 -21.31
C ASP A 130 66.41 2.76 -21.71
N PRO A 131 66.62 4.08 -21.85
CA PRO A 131 67.92 4.63 -22.25
C PRO A 131 69.01 4.49 -21.17
N THR A 132 68.67 4.11 -19.94
CA THR A 132 69.63 3.86 -18.86
C THR A 132 70.10 2.41 -18.78
N ASP A 133 69.36 1.48 -19.40
CA ASP A 133 69.74 0.07 -19.50
C ASP A 133 70.75 -0.17 -20.63
N SER A 134 71.47 -1.29 -20.54
CA SER A 134 72.57 -1.62 -21.46
C SER A 134 72.13 -1.69 -22.93
N GLY A 135 72.91 -1.08 -23.83
CA GLY A 135 72.70 -1.17 -25.28
C GLY A 135 72.98 -2.54 -25.88
N THR A 136 73.52 -3.43 -25.06
CA THR A 136 73.96 -4.76 -25.46
C THR A 136 72.96 -5.84 -25.10
N ASP A 137 71.91 -5.49 -24.35
CA ASP A 137 70.82 -6.38 -24.00
C ASP A 137 69.71 -6.27 -25.06
N GLY A 138 69.52 -7.33 -25.85
CA GLY A 138 68.49 -7.37 -26.88
C GLY A 138 67.06 -7.20 -26.35
N SER A 139 66.81 -7.48 -25.06
CA SER A 139 65.49 -7.27 -24.45
C SER A 139 65.14 -5.78 -24.25
N ASN A 140 66.15 -4.91 -24.24
CA ASN A 140 66.01 -3.46 -24.12
C ASN A 140 65.71 -2.75 -25.46
N TRP A 141 65.55 -3.50 -26.56
CA TRP A 141 65.26 -2.95 -27.87
C TRP A 141 63.90 -3.40 -28.40
N ALA A 142 63.26 -2.57 -29.21
CA ALA A 142 62.03 -2.86 -29.92
C ALA A 142 61.98 -2.12 -31.26
N THR A 143 61.17 -2.63 -32.19
CA THR A 143 60.84 -1.90 -33.42
C THR A 143 59.83 -0.80 -33.06
N ASN A 144 59.98 0.39 -33.65
CA ASN A 144 59.01 1.48 -33.49
C ASN A 144 57.57 0.98 -33.77
N ASP A 145 56.62 1.38 -32.92
CA ASP A 145 55.19 1.21 -33.17
C ASP A 145 54.59 2.57 -33.57
N PRO A 146 54.30 2.78 -34.87
CA PRO A 146 53.77 4.05 -35.35
C PRO A 146 52.38 4.37 -34.80
N ASN A 147 51.65 3.39 -34.26
CA ASN A 147 50.35 3.65 -33.61
C ASN A 147 50.50 4.28 -32.22
N ILE A 148 51.68 4.19 -31.60
CA ILE A 148 51.95 4.74 -30.27
C ILE A 148 52.65 6.09 -30.39
N ALA A 149 53.74 6.17 -31.14
CA ALA A 149 54.47 7.43 -31.33
C ALA A 149 55.26 7.44 -32.65
N GLN A 150 55.16 8.56 -33.35
CA GLN A 150 56.00 8.97 -34.47
C GLN A 150 56.41 10.42 -34.27
N ASN A 151 57.59 10.81 -34.76
CA ASN A 151 57.98 12.21 -34.78
C ASN A 151 58.76 12.54 -36.05
N GLY A 152 58.44 13.68 -36.66
CA GLY A 152 59.14 14.20 -37.83
C GLY A 152 58.68 13.62 -39.16
N PHE A 153 59.12 14.28 -40.24
CA PHE A 153 58.74 14.00 -41.62
C PHE A 153 59.97 13.73 -42.48
N ASP A 154 59.82 12.84 -43.47
CA ASP A 154 60.84 12.59 -44.50
C ASP A 154 60.82 13.66 -45.61
N ALA A 155 61.72 13.53 -46.60
CA ALA A 155 61.85 14.49 -47.70
C ALA A 155 60.63 14.60 -48.63
N ASN A 156 59.67 13.68 -48.53
CA ASN A 156 58.39 13.71 -49.25
C ASN A 156 57.22 14.16 -48.35
N ASP A 157 57.51 14.74 -47.19
CA ASP A 157 56.55 15.15 -46.16
C ASP A 157 55.72 13.98 -45.59
N ALA A 158 56.22 12.74 -45.62
CA ALA A 158 55.55 11.59 -45.00
C ALA A 158 56.04 11.36 -43.55
N ASP A 159 55.15 10.87 -42.68
CA ASP A 159 55.49 10.56 -41.28
C ASP A 159 56.61 9.52 -41.21
N ILE A 160 57.65 9.79 -40.43
CA ILE A 160 58.73 8.84 -40.19
C ILE A 160 58.25 7.75 -39.23
N ASN A 161 58.50 6.49 -39.57
CA ASN A 161 58.25 5.34 -38.68
C ASN A 161 59.35 5.23 -37.60
N GLY A 162 59.48 6.28 -36.81
CA GLY A 162 60.46 6.47 -35.75
C GLY A 162 60.19 7.73 -34.95
N THR A 163 61.01 7.97 -33.93
CA THR A 163 60.80 9.07 -32.97
C THR A 163 62.00 10.02 -32.83
N PRO A 164 62.61 10.51 -33.93
CA PRO A 164 63.74 11.44 -33.87
C PRO A 164 63.45 12.67 -33.00
N LYS A 165 64.36 13.03 -32.10
CA LYS A 165 64.27 14.05 -31.04
C LYS A 165 63.05 13.94 -30.12
N ALA A 166 62.43 12.77 -30.03
CA ALA A 166 61.27 12.51 -29.20
C ALA A 166 61.47 11.25 -28.34
N ARG A 167 60.49 10.98 -27.47
CA ARG A 167 60.51 9.77 -26.65
C ARG A 167 60.09 8.57 -27.49
N ASN A 168 60.89 7.49 -27.44
CA ASN A 168 60.60 6.22 -28.10
C ASN A 168 59.20 5.69 -27.79
N SER A 169 58.56 5.09 -28.80
CA SER A 169 57.23 4.47 -28.71
C SER A 169 57.17 3.33 -27.68
N CYS A 170 58.31 2.68 -27.44
CA CYS A 170 58.45 1.57 -26.50
C CYS A 170 58.95 1.97 -25.10
N TYR A 171 59.00 3.27 -24.77
CA TYR A 171 59.50 3.74 -23.47
C TYR A 171 58.59 3.33 -22.30
N GLN A 172 59.16 2.63 -21.31
CA GLN A 172 58.45 2.31 -20.06
C GLN A 172 58.88 3.25 -18.92
N SER A 173 57.96 4.07 -18.42
CA SER A 173 58.21 4.90 -17.24
C SER A 173 58.25 4.04 -15.98
N GLN A 174 59.38 3.98 -15.28
CA GLN A 174 59.51 3.30 -13.98
C GLN A 174 58.89 4.13 -12.84
N ALA A 175 57.57 4.23 -12.79
CA ALA A 175 56.83 4.99 -11.76
C ALA A 175 55.53 4.27 -11.33
N ALA A 176 55.00 4.66 -10.16
CA ALA A 176 53.69 4.25 -9.70
C ALA A 176 52.58 5.02 -10.46
N ASP A 177 51.34 4.56 -10.35
CA ASP A 177 50.17 5.27 -10.90
C ASP A 177 48.97 4.97 -10.01
N LEU A 178 48.71 5.81 -9.02
CA LEU A 178 47.54 5.67 -8.19
C LEU A 178 46.30 6.13 -8.96
N VAL A 179 45.21 5.38 -8.87
CA VAL A 179 43.91 5.74 -9.48
C VAL A 179 42.86 5.73 -8.40
N ILE A 180 42.12 6.83 -8.27
CA ILE A 180 40.99 6.90 -7.35
C ILE A 180 39.66 7.03 -8.09
N ILE A 181 38.69 6.20 -7.70
CA ILE A 181 37.32 6.24 -8.22
C ILE A 181 36.40 6.49 -7.04
N LYS A 182 35.41 7.37 -7.25
CA LYS A 182 34.37 7.67 -6.27
C LYS A 182 32.99 7.55 -6.91
N SER A 183 32.07 6.90 -6.21
CA SER A 183 30.66 6.85 -6.59
C SER A 183 29.75 7.07 -5.38
N GLY A 184 28.52 7.51 -5.63
CA GLY A 184 27.47 7.74 -4.64
C GLY A 184 26.11 7.83 -5.34
N PRO A 185 25.04 8.15 -4.60
CA PRO A 185 23.73 8.36 -5.19
C PRO A 185 23.65 9.72 -5.90
N ALA A 186 23.10 9.75 -7.11
CA ALA A 186 22.95 10.97 -7.92
C ALA A 186 22.02 12.00 -7.29
N SER A 187 21.03 11.55 -6.52
CA SER A 187 20.15 12.36 -5.69
C SER A 187 20.02 11.76 -4.29
N VAL A 188 19.71 12.60 -3.31
CA VAL A 188 19.42 12.20 -1.94
C VAL A 188 18.43 13.18 -1.33
N GLU A 189 17.59 12.72 -0.42
CA GLU A 189 16.70 13.64 0.30
C GLU A 189 17.41 14.36 1.44
N ALA A 190 16.97 15.57 1.75
CA ALA A 190 17.35 16.25 2.97
C ALA A 190 16.96 15.40 4.21
N GLY A 191 17.85 15.29 5.20
CA GLY A 191 17.64 14.48 6.40
C GLY A 191 17.87 12.97 6.22
N SER A 192 18.20 12.51 5.01
CA SER A 192 18.45 11.09 4.76
C SER A 192 19.93 10.71 4.90
N ALA A 193 20.19 9.42 5.12
CA ALA A 193 21.53 8.87 5.06
C ALA A 193 22.05 8.82 3.61
N ILE A 194 23.33 9.11 3.42
CA ILE A 194 24.03 9.03 2.13
C ILE A 194 25.24 8.09 2.24
N THR A 195 25.47 7.27 1.21
CA THR A 195 26.62 6.36 1.18
C THR A 195 27.49 6.60 -0.05
N TYR A 196 28.80 6.70 0.17
CA TYR A 196 29.81 6.81 -0.88
C TYR A 196 30.71 5.58 -0.91
N TYR A 197 31.14 5.21 -2.11
CA TYR A 197 32.12 4.16 -2.36
C TYR A 197 33.36 4.77 -2.99
N ILE A 198 34.53 4.41 -2.46
CA ILE A 198 35.82 4.85 -2.97
C ILE A 198 36.68 3.62 -3.21
N THR A 199 37.34 3.58 -4.37
CA THR A 199 38.35 2.58 -4.70
C THR A 199 39.65 3.29 -5.00
N ILE A 200 40.73 2.89 -4.34
CA ILE A 200 42.10 3.27 -4.66
C ILE A 200 42.82 2.07 -5.26
N SER A 201 43.49 2.26 -6.40
CA SER A 201 44.26 1.24 -7.11
C SER A 201 45.65 1.75 -7.48
N ASN A 202 46.62 0.87 -7.70
CA ASN A 202 47.90 1.22 -8.35
C ASN A 202 48.04 0.50 -9.70
N THR A 203 47.93 1.25 -10.80
CA THR A 203 48.05 0.76 -12.18
C THR A 203 49.45 0.90 -12.76
N GLY A 204 50.39 1.45 -11.98
CA GLY A 204 51.78 1.64 -12.39
C GLY A 204 52.60 0.36 -12.28
N VAL A 205 53.83 0.40 -12.76
CA VAL A 205 54.77 -0.73 -12.72
C VAL A 205 55.64 -0.76 -11.45
N VAL A 206 55.51 0.26 -10.59
CA VAL A 206 56.21 0.39 -9.31
C VAL A 206 55.19 0.48 -8.16
N THR A 207 55.57 0.00 -6.97
CA THR A 207 54.77 0.14 -5.74
C THR A 207 54.63 1.61 -5.34
N ALA A 208 53.40 2.07 -5.07
CA ALA A 208 53.14 3.40 -4.53
C ALA A 208 53.40 3.40 -3.02
N THR A 209 54.48 4.02 -2.57
CA THR A 209 54.88 4.00 -1.16
C THR A 209 54.25 5.13 -0.35
N GLY A 210 53.82 4.82 0.88
CA GLY A 210 53.21 5.82 1.77
C GLY A 210 51.95 6.46 1.21
N ALA A 211 51.11 5.66 0.55
CA ALA A 211 49.86 6.09 -0.04
C ALA A 211 48.82 6.47 1.03
N ARG A 212 48.12 7.56 0.80
CA ARG A 212 47.10 8.10 1.71
C ARG A 212 45.88 8.58 0.94
N VAL A 213 44.69 8.20 1.40
CA VAL A 213 43.41 8.67 0.85
C VAL A 213 42.80 9.69 1.81
N THR A 214 42.37 10.83 1.28
CA THR A 214 41.70 11.89 2.04
C THR A 214 40.39 12.24 1.35
N ASP A 215 39.27 12.11 2.06
CA ASP A 215 37.92 12.52 1.63
C ASP A 215 37.45 13.68 2.52
N THR A 216 36.95 14.74 1.89
CA THR A 216 36.39 15.90 2.62
C THR A 216 34.92 15.98 2.30
N LEU A 217 34.09 15.55 3.26
CA LEU A 217 32.64 15.66 3.15
C LEU A 217 32.23 17.14 3.00
N PRO A 218 31.24 17.43 2.15
CA PRO A 218 30.67 18.76 2.03
C PRO A 218 29.93 19.17 3.31
N ALA A 219 29.70 20.47 3.50
CA ALA A 219 29.16 21.02 4.74
C ALA A 219 27.74 20.51 5.07
N GLU A 220 27.01 20.11 4.04
CA GLU A 220 25.66 19.55 4.09
C GLU A 220 25.63 18.11 4.61
N VAL A 221 26.77 17.42 4.67
CA VAL A 221 26.85 15.99 5.04
C VAL A 221 27.67 15.80 6.32
N GLU A 222 27.00 15.32 7.36
CA GLU A 222 27.65 14.89 8.60
C GLU A 222 28.20 13.46 8.47
N PHE A 223 29.42 13.23 8.93
CA PHE A 223 30.00 11.88 8.95
C PHE A 223 29.33 11.00 10.01
N VAL A 224 28.87 9.80 9.61
CA VAL A 224 28.27 8.83 10.53
C VAL A 224 29.22 7.66 10.77
N ALA A 225 29.68 6.99 9.71
CA ALA A 225 30.52 5.79 9.82
C ALA A 225 31.35 5.55 8.55
N GLN A 226 32.36 4.68 8.67
CA GLN A 226 33.09 4.15 7.53
C GLN A 226 33.41 2.67 7.70
N THR A 227 33.54 1.96 6.57
CA THR A 227 34.03 0.57 6.51
C THR A 227 35.20 0.50 5.53
N SER A 228 36.36 0.05 6.01
CA SER A 228 37.56 -0.20 5.21
C SER A 228 38.51 -1.15 5.95
N SER A 229 39.40 -1.82 5.20
CA SER A 229 40.54 -2.56 5.77
C SER A 229 41.73 -1.66 6.11
N LEU A 230 41.71 -0.39 5.68
CA LEU A 230 42.77 0.58 5.88
C LEU A 230 42.69 1.25 7.25
N THR A 231 43.83 1.78 7.74
CA THR A 231 43.87 2.49 9.02
C THR A 231 43.22 3.86 8.87
N PHE A 232 42.15 4.12 9.63
CA PHE A 232 41.34 5.34 9.53
C PHE A 232 41.65 6.36 10.64
N THR A 233 41.69 7.63 10.28
CA THR A 233 41.79 8.79 11.18
C THR A 233 40.91 9.94 10.69
N GLN A 234 40.49 10.84 11.59
CA GLN A 234 39.65 12.00 11.26
C GLN A 234 40.25 13.34 11.74
N PRO A 235 41.39 13.79 11.20
CA PRO A 235 42.00 15.06 11.60
C PRO A 235 41.18 16.25 11.09
N GLY A 236 40.73 17.13 11.99
CA GLY A 236 40.10 18.39 11.61
C GLY A 236 38.82 18.24 10.77
N GLY A 237 38.13 17.10 10.87
CA GLY A 237 36.92 16.79 10.12
C GLY A 237 37.14 16.05 8.79
N ALA A 238 38.35 16.07 8.23
CA ALA A 238 38.68 15.30 7.02
C ALA A 238 38.77 13.80 7.33
N LEU A 239 38.25 12.96 6.43
CA LEU A 239 38.29 11.50 6.56
C LEU A 239 39.55 10.97 5.88
N VAL A 240 40.43 10.32 6.64
CA VAL A 240 41.76 9.96 6.12
C VAL A 240 42.10 8.49 6.37
N TRP A 241 42.43 7.78 5.31
CA TRP A 241 42.87 6.38 5.34
C TRP A 241 44.35 6.28 4.95
N ASP A 242 45.13 5.60 5.79
CA ASP A 242 46.50 5.22 5.50
C ASP A 242 46.50 3.88 4.76
N ALA A 243 46.89 3.93 3.48
CA ALA A 243 47.00 2.77 2.61
C ALA A 243 48.40 2.14 2.65
N GLY A 244 49.39 2.79 3.28
CA GLY A 244 50.76 2.31 3.34
C GLY A 244 51.35 2.11 1.95
N ASP A 245 52.03 1.00 1.73
CA ASP A 245 52.57 0.67 0.41
C ASP A 245 51.52 -0.09 -0.40
N VAL A 246 51.17 0.43 -1.58
CA VAL A 246 50.19 -0.17 -2.49
C VAL A 246 50.95 -0.82 -3.66
N PRO A 247 51.10 -2.15 -3.69
CA PRO A 247 51.79 -2.85 -4.78
C PRO A 247 51.09 -2.63 -6.12
N THR A 248 51.81 -2.88 -7.21
CA THR A 248 51.23 -2.91 -8.56
C THR A 248 50.02 -3.86 -8.60
N GLU A 249 49.00 -3.49 -9.38
CA GLU A 249 47.74 -4.23 -9.55
C GLU A 249 46.90 -4.45 -8.27
N THR A 250 47.25 -3.78 -7.16
CA THR A 250 46.51 -3.85 -5.89
C THR A 250 45.45 -2.76 -5.81
N HIS A 251 44.31 -3.07 -5.18
CA HIS A 251 43.25 -2.11 -4.89
C HIS A 251 42.65 -2.29 -3.49
N TYR A 252 42.15 -1.19 -2.92
CA TYR A 252 41.41 -1.15 -1.67
C TYR A 252 40.08 -0.42 -1.83
N THR A 253 39.07 -0.85 -1.07
CA THR A 253 37.75 -0.22 -1.05
C THR A 253 37.46 0.44 0.29
N ILE A 254 36.77 1.57 0.23
CA ILE A 254 36.32 2.35 1.37
C ILE A 254 34.84 2.66 1.15
N THR A 255 34.02 2.40 2.17
CA THR A 255 32.62 2.83 2.21
C THR A 255 32.46 3.91 3.27
N ILE A 256 31.83 5.03 2.93
CA ILE A 256 31.53 6.14 3.84
C ILE A 256 30.02 6.27 3.95
N THR A 257 29.50 6.32 5.17
CA THR A 257 28.10 6.67 5.44
C THR A 257 28.06 8.03 6.12
N GLY A 258 27.24 8.93 5.59
CA GLY A 258 26.95 10.25 6.14
C GLY A 258 25.46 10.49 6.32
N HIS A 259 25.12 11.62 6.91
CA HIS A 259 23.76 12.11 7.12
C HIS A 259 23.62 13.50 6.49
N VAL A 260 22.68 13.67 5.57
CA VAL A 260 22.42 14.95 4.91
C VAL A 260 21.62 15.82 5.87
N SER A 261 22.01 17.09 6.04
CA SER A 261 21.27 18.02 6.89
C SER A 261 19.80 18.13 6.46
N ASP A 262 18.89 18.17 7.43
CA ASP A 262 17.44 18.30 7.20
C ASP A 262 17.02 19.60 6.49
N THR A 263 17.92 20.59 6.47
CA THR A 263 17.68 21.92 5.87
C THR A 263 18.49 22.13 4.59
N ALA A 264 19.22 21.11 4.14
CA ALA A 264 20.03 21.21 2.93
C ALA A 264 19.13 21.36 1.69
N THR A 265 19.58 22.14 0.71
CA THR A 265 18.94 22.32 -0.59
C THR A 265 19.99 22.44 -1.69
N GLY A 266 19.58 22.30 -2.95
CA GLY A 266 20.49 22.44 -4.10
C GLY A 266 21.30 21.17 -4.34
N SER A 267 22.62 21.29 -4.55
CA SER A 267 23.50 20.14 -4.75
C SER A 267 24.83 20.35 -4.05
N PHE A 268 25.49 19.25 -3.70
CA PHE A 268 26.83 19.27 -3.12
C PHE A 268 27.74 18.27 -3.82
N THR A 269 29.04 18.52 -3.74
CA THR A 269 30.07 17.66 -4.33
C THR A 269 30.99 17.14 -3.24
N ASN A 270 31.10 15.82 -3.13
CA ASN A 270 32.06 15.18 -2.24
C ASN A 270 33.37 14.91 -3.01
N HIS A 271 34.50 15.37 -2.47
CA HIS A 271 35.82 15.28 -3.08
C HIS A 271 36.73 14.30 -2.34
N VAL A 272 37.43 13.46 -3.10
CA VAL A 272 38.44 12.54 -2.60
C VAL A 272 39.76 12.71 -3.35
N THR A 273 40.86 12.61 -2.63
CA THR A 273 42.23 12.64 -3.17
C THR A 273 43.07 11.51 -2.61
N ALA A 274 43.94 10.94 -3.45
CA ALA A 274 45.02 10.04 -3.08
C ALA A 274 46.37 10.75 -3.21
N THR A 275 47.32 10.42 -2.34
CA THR A 275 48.70 10.92 -2.43
C THR A 275 49.67 9.79 -2.18
N THR A 276 50.85 9.80 -2.82
CA THR A 276 51.96 8.87 -2.58
C THR A 276 53.27 9.65 -2.48
N SER A 277 54.30 9.01 -1.91
CA SER A 277 55.67 9.54 -1.90
C SER A 277 56.51 9.06 -3.09
N ALA A 278 56.01 8.07 -3.84
CA ALA A 278 56.61 7.60 -5.09
C ALA A 278 56.37 8.59 -6.24
N SER A 279 57.22 8.55 -7.26
CA SER A 279 56.95 9.24 -8.52
C SER A 279 55.74 8.62 -9.22
N GLU A 280 54.91 9.47 -9.83
CA GLU A 280 53.64 9.08 -10.45
C GLU A 280 53.66 9.37 -11.95
N THR A 281 53.05 8.49 -12.75
CA THR A 281 52.93 8.70 -14.20
C THR A 281 51.78 9.65 -14.56
N VAL A 282 50.66 9.64 -13.82
CA VAL A 282 49.46 10.44 -14.14
C VAL A 282 48.83 11.08 -12.90
N ALA A 283 49.45 12.07 -12.26
CA ALA A 283 48.92 12.64 -11.01
C ALA A 283 47.47 13.20 -11.03
N ALA A 284 46.84 13.38 -12.20
CA ALA A 284 45.46 13.87 -12.32
C ALA A 284 44.38 12.84 -11.91
N ASN A 285 44.65 11.54 -12.08
CA ASN A 285 43.72 10.44 -11.72
C ASN A 285 43.75 10.11 -10.21
N ASN A 286 44.56 10.83 -9.43
CA ASN A 286 44.62 10.80 -7.97
C ASN A 286 43.52 11.60 -7.29
N SER A 287 42.57 12.14 -8.04
CA SER A 287 41.43 12.85 -7.49
C SER A 287 40.14 12.39 -8.16
N ALA A 288 39.08 12.27 -7.37
CA ALA A 288 37.74 12.02 -7.87
C ALA A 288 36.73 12.85 -7.07
N ALA A 289 35.59 13.11 -7.69
CA ALA A 289 34.51 13.85 -7.07
C ALA A 289 33.17 13.23 -7.49
N PHE A 290 32.17 13.35 -6.62
CA PHE A 290 30.82 12.91 -6.94
C PHE A 290 29.83 13.97 -6.48
N THR A 291 28.99 14.46 -7.41
CA THR A 291 27.95 15.45 -7.13
C THR A 291 26.62 14.76 -6.88
N THR A 292 25.94 15.18 -5.83
CA THR A 292 24.62 14.70 -5.44
C THR A 292 23.65 15.88 -5.36
N THR A 293 22.49 15.74 -5.99
CA THR A 293 21.37 16.68 -5.88
C THR A 293 20.55 16.39 -4.62
N ILE A 294 20.14 17.42 -3.90
CA ILE A 294 19.29 17.32 -2.72
C ILE A 294 17.83 17.50 -3.12
N LEU A 295 17.02 16.48 -2.89
CA LEU A 295 15.58 16.55 -3.05
C LEU A 295 14.91 16.96 -1.73
N PRO A 296 13.88 17.81 -1.78
CA PRO A 296 13.10 18.14 -0.59
C PRO A 296 12.28 16.93 -0.11
N PRO A 297 12.02 16.79 1.20
CA PRO A 297 11.20 15.72 1.77
C PRO A 297 9.69 16.01 1.57
N VAL A 298 9.32 16.28 0.32
CA VAL A 298 7.95 16.56 -0.11
C VAL A 298 7.53 15.52 -1.12
N ARG A 299 6.30 15.02 -0.98
CA ARG A 299 5.71 14.01 -1.87
C ARG A 299 4.30 14.39 -2.28
N ILE A 300 3.89 13.87 -3.43
CA ILE A 300 2.51 13.78 -3.84
C ILE A 300 1.81 12.85 -2.84
N TYR A 301 0.81 13.39 -2.14
CA TYR A 301 0.07 12.71 -1.09
C TYR A 301 -1.23 12.11 -1.61
N ALA A 302 -1.98 12.87 -2.40
CA ALA A 302 -3.27 12.44 -2.93
C ALA A 302 -3.58 13.09 -4.29
N LEU A 303 -4.39 12.42 -5.10
CA LEU A 303 -4.92 12.91 -6.37
C LEU A 303 -6.42 12.66 -6.47
N ALA A 304 -7.15 13.69 -6.89
CA ALA A 304 -8.54 13.63 -7.31
C ALA A 304 -8.62 14.03 -8.80
N PRO A 305 -8.44 13.06 -9.73
CA PRO A 305 -8.35 13.35 -11.17
C PRO A 305 -9.72 13.52 -11.85
N ALA A 306 -10.81 13.31 -11.13
CA ALA A 306 -12.15 13.35 -11.68
C ALA A 306 -12.99 14.41 -10.97
N ASN A 307 -13.74 15.19 -11.74
CA ASN A 307 -14.76 16.08 -11.19
C ASN A 307 -15.80 15.24 -10.43
N TYR A 308 -15.92 15.52 -9.12
CA TYR A 308 -16.87 14.86 -8.24
C TYR A 308 -17.69 15.90 -7.49
N GLY A 309 -19.00 15.95 -7.78
CA GLY A 309 -19.88 16.93 -7.15
C GLY A 309 -19.55 18.39 -7.51
N GLY A 310 -18.87 18.64 -8.63
CA GLY A 310 -18.43 19.98 -9.04
C GLY A 310 -17.09 20.41 -8.45
N SER A 311 -16.33 19.51 -7.83
CA SER A 311 -15.03 19.84 -7.22
C SER A 311 -13.87 20.00 -8.19
N GLU A 312 -14.06 19.58 -9.45
CA GLU A 312 -13.01 19.55 -10.47
C GLU A 312 -11.76 18.77 -10.01
N GLU A 313 -10.62 19.00 -10.67
CA GLU A 313 -9.37 18.31 -10.38
C GLU A 313 -8.65 18.89 -9.13
N ALA A 314 -8.01 18.03 -8.34
CA ALA A 314 -7.18 18.46 -7.22
C ALA A 314 -6.03 17.49 -6.93
N ALA A 315 -4.96 18.02 -6.33
CA ALA A 315 -3.83 17.25 -5.85
C ALA A 315 -3.40 17.74 -4.46
N ALA A 316 -2.84 16.84 -3.66
CA ALA A 316 -2.28 17.15 -2.36
C ALA A 316 -0.79 16.82 -2.31
N LEU A 317 -0.02 17.65 -1.64
CA LEU A 317 1.37 17.39 -1.27
C LEU A 317 1.48 17.19 0.23
N ILE A 318 2.49 16.44 0.67
CA ILE A 318 2.84 16.33 2.09
C ILE A 318 4.33 16.57 2.29
N ASN A 319 4.66 17.33 3.33
CA ASN A 319 6.01 17.44 3.84
C ASN A 319 6.16 16.53 5.05
N TYR A 320 6.91 15.44 4.90
CA TYR A 320 7.17 14.48 6.00
C TYR A 320 8.51 14.75 6.68
N GLY A 321 9.24 15.78 6.25
CA GLY A 321 10.44 16.27 6.91
C GLY A 321 10.15 17.06 8.19
N ALA A 322 11.21 17.34 8.94
CA ALA A 322 11.11 18.03 10.23
C ALA A 322 11.05 19.57 10.14
N TYR A 323 11.23 20.15 8.95
CA TYR A 323 11.33 21.59 8.74
C TYR A 323 10.40 22.07 7.63
N THR A 324 10.11 23.37 7.63
CA THR A 324 9.33 23.99 6.55
C THR A 324 10.15 23.99 5.26
N VAL A 325 9.53 23.56 4.17
CA VAL A 325 10.15 23.51 2.83
C VAL A 325 9.56 24.61 1.96
N SER A 326 10.41 25.28 1.19
CA SER A 326 9.98 26.19 0.12
C SER A 326 9.62 25.40 -1.13
N LEU A 327 8.47 25.72 -1.73
CA LEU A 327 8.04 25.19 -3.03
C LEU A 327 8.29 26.18 -4.17
N ASP A 328 8.94 27.32 -3.89
CA ASP A 328 9.26 28.35 -4.88
C ASP A 328 9.91 27.77 -6.13
N GLY A 329 9.32 28.07 -7.30
CA GLY A 329 9.78 27.61 -8.60
C GLY A 329 9.45 26.14 -8.92
N GLY A 330 8.98 25.36 -7.94
CA GLY A 330 8.53 23.99 -8.18
C GLY A 330 7.20 23.93 -8.94
N ARG A 331 6.87 22.76 -9.49
CA ARG A 331 5.63 22.55 -10.26
C ARG A 331 5.07 21.14 -10.12
N LEU A 332 3.76 21.02 -10.31
CA LEU A 332 3.08 19.76 -10.62
C LEU A 332 2.93 19.64 -12.14
N ASN A 333 3.23 18.47 -12.70
CA ASN A 333 3.15 18.32 -14.16
C ASN A 333 2.90 16.87 -14.60
N ASP A 334 2.22 16.67 -15.71
CA ASP A 334 2.00 15.37 -16.35
C ASP A 334 3.18 14.97 -17.28
N GLU A 335 3.87 15.95 -17.84
CA GLU A 335 5.11 15.77 -18.61
C GLU A 335 6.28 16.56 -18.00
N PRO A 336 7.41 15.95 -17.60
CA PRO A 336 8.45 16.66 -16.86
C PRO A 336 9.11 17.82 -17.63
N GLU A 337 9.09 17.75 -18.96
CA GLU A 337 9.79 18.67 -19.86
C GLU A 337 8.95 19.87 -20.34
N VAL A 338 7.60 19.85 -20.19
CA VAL A 338 6.71 20.85 -20.78
C VAL A 338 5.53 21.18 -19.86
N GLY A 339 5.29 22.47 -19.58
CA GLY A 339 4.03 22.93 -18.97
C GLY A 339 3.96 22.81 -17.44
N GLY A 340 2.80 22.41 -16.93
CA GLY A 340 2.53 22.17 -15.51
C GLY A 340 1.93 23.35 -14.74
N VAL A 341 1.59 23.11 -13.48
CA VAL A 341 1.12 24.07 -12.49
C VAL A 341 2.28 24.48 -11.59
N SER A 342 2.75 25.72 -11.72
CA SER A 342 3.85 26.26 -10.91
C SER A 342 3.36 26.78 -9.57
N PHE A 343 4.13 26.55 -8.52
CA PHE A 343 3.88 27.11 -7.21
C PHE A 343 4.33 28.58 -7.15
N PRO A 344 3.60 29.46 -6.44
CA PRO A 344 4.03 30.84 -6.26
C PRO A 344 5.29 30.93 -5.38
N THR A 345 6.04 32.03 -5.51
CA THR A 345 7.30 32.27 -4.75
C THR A 345 7.13 32.29 -3.23
N THR A 346 5.92 32.45 -2.73
CA THR A 346 5.58 32.41 -1.30
C THR A 346 5.12 31.03 -0.84
N ALA A 347 5.05 30.04 -1.72
CA ALA A 347 4.57 28.70 -1.40
C ALA A 347 5.57 27.99 -0.48
N THR A 348 5.08 27.61 0.70
CA THR A 348 5.82 26.85 1.67
C THR A 348 4.92 25.78 2.26
N ILE A 349 5.52 24.66 2.66
CA ILE A 349 4.81 23.58 3.32
C ILE A 349 5.50 23.28 4.66
N GLY A 350 4.76 23.47 5.75
CA GLY A 350 5.25 23.21 7.10
C GLY A 350 5.52 21.73 7.35
N ALA A 351 6.35 21.42 8.34
CA ALA A 351 6.63 20.04 8.75
C ALA A 351 5.33 19.28 9.11
N GLY A 352 5.15 18.07 8.58
CA GLY A 352 3.96 17.23 8.76
C GLY A 352 2.68 17.79 8.12
N ARG A 353 2.75 18.89 7.36
CA ARG A 353 1.56 19.50 6.75
C ARG A 353 1.24 18.86 5.42
N ILE A 354 -0.06 18.70 5.18
CA ILE A 354 -0.64 18.42 3.87
C ILE A 354 -1.08 19.75 3.27
N LEU A 355 -0.83 19.91 1.99
CA LEU A 355 -1.10 21.08 1.19
C LEU A 355 -1.97 20.68 0.01
N TRP A 356 -3.16 21.26 -0.11
CA TRP A 356 -4.09 21.00 -1.21
C TRP A 356 -4.02 22.08 -2.29
N VAL A 357 -4.01 21.63 -3.54
CA VAL A 357 -4.04 22.47 -4.73
C VAL A 357 -5.20 22.04 -5.60
N ALA A 358 -6.10 22.98 -5.93
CA ALA A 358 -7.31 22.69 -6.68
C ALA A 358 -7.40 23.46 -8.00
N GLU A 359 -8.10 22.90 -8.97
CA GLU A 359 -8.50 23.62 -10.18
C GLU A 359 -9.50 24.75 -9.85
N ASP A 360 -10.52 24.44 -9.06
CA ASP A 360 -11.55 25.37 -8.59
C ASP A 360 -11.73 25.30 -7.07
N ALA A 361 -11.37 26.40 -6.38
CA ALA A 361 -11.52 26.51 -4.93
C ALA A 361 -13.00 26.47 -4.48
N ASP A 362 -13.92 27.03 -5.26
CA ASP A 362 -15.33 27.11 -4.90
C ASP A 362 -15.98 25.73 -4.97
N GLY A 363 -15.75 25.00 -6.06
CA GLY A 363 -16.11 23.59 -6.21
C GLY A 363 -15.48 22.71 -5.12
N PHE A 364 -14.17 22.82 -4.92
CA PHE A 364 -13.42 22.04 -3.94
C PHE A 364 -14.04 22.13 -2.54
N TYR A 365 -14.28 23.35 -2.04
CA TYR A 365 -14.81 23.56 -0.68
C TYR A 365 -16.11 22.80 -0.42
N SER A 366 -17.00 22.71 -1.41
CA SER A 366 -18.36 22.18 -1.27
C SER A 366 -18.45 20.67 -1.03
N VAL A 367 -17.43 19.90 -1.39
CA VAL A 367 -17.38 18.45 -1.17
C VAL A 367 -16.31 18.06 -0.16
N TRP A 368 -15.17 18.76 -0.16
CA TRP A 368 -14.06 18.48 0.75
C TRP A 368 -14.30 19.01 2.16
N GLY A 369 -15.10 20.06 2.30
CA GLY A 369 -15.44 20.69 3.57
C GLY A 369 -14.35 21.59 4.16
N PHE A 370 -13.30 21.89 3.40
CA PHE A 370 -12.27 22.86 3.77
C PHE A 370 -11.73 23.57 2.53
N ASP A 371 -11.04 24.69 2.72
CA ASP A 371 -10.42 25.43 1.63
C ASP A 371 -9.12 24.76 1.17
N ALA A 372 -8.91 24.64 -0.14
CA ALA A 372 -7.60 24.34 -0.68
C ALA A 372 -6.59 25.44 -0.29
N ASP A 373 -5.31 25.08 -0.15
CA ASP A 373 -4.26 26.05 0.17
C ASP A 373 -3.96 26.97 -1.02
N TRP A 374 -4.08 26.44 -2.24
CA TRP A 374 -3.97 27.18 -3.49
C TRP A 374 -4.98 26.68 -4.52
N ALA A 375 -5.40 27.55 -5.44
CA ALA A 375 -6.22 27.14 -6.57
C ALA A 375 -5.91 27.88 -7.87
N ALA A 376 -6.26 27.29 -9.01
CA ALA A 376 -6.17 28.00 -10.29
C ALA A 376 -7.27 29.05 -10.43
N THR A 377 -8.48 28.72 -9.94
CA THR A 377 -9.63 29.64 -9.88
C THR A 377 -10.21 29.71 -8.47
N ALA A 378 -10.58 30.91 -8.03
CA ALA A 378 -11.25 31.19 -6.76
C ALA A 378 -12.10 32.46 -6.91
N ILE A 379 -13.41 32.29 -7.00
CA ILE A 379 -14.39 33.37 -7.22
C ILE A 379 -14.91 33.90 -5.87
N THR A 380 -15.38 33.01 -4.99
CA THR A 380 -15.98 33.43 -3.70
C THR A 380 -15.14 33.03 -2.49
N ARG A 381 -14.28 32.01 -2.63
CA ARG A 381 -13.41 31.54 -1.55
C ARG A 381 -12.17 32.43 -1.37
N PRO A 382 -11.69 32.64 -0.14
CA PRO A 382 -10.50 33.45 0.14
C PRO A 382 -9.19 32.65 -0.09
N VAL A 383 -9.08 31.94 -1.21
CA VAL A 383 -7.94 31.06 -1.52
C VAL A 383 -6.94 31.79 -2.43
N PRO A 384 -5.63 31.77 -2.13
CA PRO A 384 -4.60 32.31 -3.01
C PRO A 384 -4.57 31.62 -4.38
N THR A 385 -4.46 32.41 -5.45
CA THR A 385 -4.38 31.87 -6.82
C THR A 385 -2.96 31.44 -7.19
N LEU A 386 -2.82 30.35 -7.96
CA LEU A 386 -1.54 29.86 -8.49
C LEU A 386 -0.86 30.81 -9.51
N GLY A 387 -1.57 31.82 -10.02
CA GLY A 387 -1.02 32.78 -10.99
C GLY A 387 -0.97 32.27 -12.43
N MET A 388 -1.46 31.06 -12.68
CA MET A 388 -1.62 30.45 -14.00
C MET A 388 -2.89 29.57 -14.07
N ALA A 389 -3.31 29.22 -15.28
CA ALA A 389 -4.46 28.33 -15.50
C ALA A 389 -4.10 26.88 -15.19
N TRP A 390 -5.09 26.10 -14.74
CA TRP A 390 -4.98 24.65 -14.66
C TRP A 390 -4.88 24.07 -16.07
N PRO A 391 -3.81 23.36 -16.43
CA PRO A 391 -3.65 22.78 -17.76
C PRO A 391 -4.77 21.78 -18.06
N TYR A 392 -5.31 21.84 -19.28
CA TYR A 392 -6.30 20.87 -19.72
C TYR A 392 -5.66 19.48 -19.80
N GLY A 393 -6.25 18.52 -19.08
CA GLY A 393 -5.78 17.14 -19.07
C GLY A 393 -4.64 16.84 -18.10
N LEU A 394 -4.28 17.79 -17.21
CA LEU A 394 -3.24 17.57 -16.20
C LEU A 394 -3.49 16.28 -15.41
N LEU A 395 -4.75 16.02 -15.02
CA LEU A 395 -5.13 14.78 -14.34
C LEU A 395 -6.13 13.99 -15.19
N SER A 396 -5.65 13.12 -16.08
CA SER A 396 -6.51 12.24 -16.90
C SER A 396 -7.41 11.32 -16.07
N ASN A 397 -8.69 11.25 -16.45
CA ASN A 397 -9.70 10.34 -15.90
C ASN A 397 -9.46 8.85 -16.22
N GLU A 398 -8.66 8.55 -17.24
CA GLU A 398 -8.29 7.18 -17.64
C GLU A 398 -6.94 6.76 -17.03
N GLY A 399 -6.23 7.68 -16.36
CA GLY A 399 -4.88 7.49 -15.84
C GLY A 399 -3.81 8.27 -16.60
N ASP A 400 -2.78 8.69 -15.87
CA ASP A 400 -1.60 9.39 -16.39
C ASP A 400 -0.37 9.17 -15.50
N ALA A 401 0.73 9.83 -15.81
CA ALA A 401 1.80 10.14 -14.88
C ALA A 401 1.62 11.55 -14.32
N ILE A 402 1.96 11.77 -13.05
CA ILE A 402 2.08 13.09 -12.45
C ILE A 402 3.41 13.18 -11.73
N TYR A 403 4.11 14.30 -11.90
CA TYR A 403 5.43 14.57 -11.36
C TYR A 403 5.38 15.80 -10.47
N LEU A 404 6.04 15.71 -9.32
CA LEU A 404 6.43 16.87 -8.53
C LEU A 404 7.86 17.24 -8.92
N LEU A 405 8.06 18.48 -9.37
CA LEU A 405 9.33 18.98 -9.86
C LEU A 405 9.83 20.12 -8.98
N ASP A 406 11.13 20.16 -8.72
CA ASP A 406 11.77 21.30 -8.06
C ASP A 406 12.01 22.47 -9.04
N ALA A 407 12.57 23.57 -8.55
CA ALA A 407 12.87 24.76 -9.35
C ALA A 407 13.95 24.57 -10.43
N SER A 408 14.66 23.43 -10.41
CA SER A 408 15.66 23.03 -11.39
C SER A 408 15.17 21.90 -12.30
N ASP A 409 13.88 21.61 -12.27
CA ASP A 409 13.19 20.59 -13.07
C ASP A 409 13.58 19.15 -12.70
N ASN A 410 14.17 18.93 -11.53
CA ASN A 410 14.41 17.58 -11.04
C ASN A 410 13.11 16.96 -10.54
N VAL A 411 12.90 15.67 -10.83
CA VAL A 411 11.80 14.88 -10.28
C VAL A 411 12.04 14.66 -8.78
N VAL A 412 11.18 15.28 -7.98
CA VAL A 412 11.11 15.10 -6.52
C VAL A 412 10.25 13.88 -6.18
N ASP A 413 9.14 13.71 -6.90
CA ASP A 413 8.22 12.58 -6.75
C ASP A 413 7.52 12.29 -8.08
N ALA A 414 7.10 11.04 -8.26
CA ALA A 414 6.30 10.64 -9.40
C ALA A 414 5.17 9.70 -8.96
N LEU A 415 4.02 9.80 -9.62
CA LEU A 415 2.95 8.82 -9.53
C LEU A 415 2.52 8.42 -10.95
N ALA A 416 2.56 7.14 -11.26
CA ALA A 416 1.83 6.57 -12.39
C ALA A 416 0.50 5.96 -11.90
N TYR A 417 -0.62 6.31 -12.53
CA TYR A 417 -1.94 5.78 -12.16
C TYR A 417 -2.78 5.43 -13.38
N GLY A 418 -3.73 4.50 -13.22
CA GLY A 418 -4.62 4.02 -14.27
C GLY A 418 -3.86 3.49 -15.48
N THR A 419 -4.13 4.01 -16.67
CA THR A 419 -3.43 3.64 -17.91
C THR A 419 -2.07 4.31 -18.13
N GLY A 420 -1.67 5.23 -17.24
CA GLY A 420 -0.44 6.00 -17.35
C GLY A 420 0.84 5.23 -17.05
N THR A 421 1.98 5.78 -17.50
CA THR A 421 3.32 5.27 -17.20
C THR A 421 4.25 6.44 -16.88
N ALA A 422 4.94 6.39 -15.74
CA ALA A 422 5.99 7.34 -15.41
C ALA A 422 7.37 6.73 -15.72
N SER A 423 8.19 7.45 -16.50
CA SER A 423 9.47 6.95 -17.01
C SER A 423 10.65 7.25 -16.08
N GLN A 424 10.46 8.18 -15.13
CA GLN A 424 11.45 8.61 -14.15
C GLN A 424 10.95 8.29 -12.74
N SER A 425 11.84 7.76 -11.90
CA SER A 425 11.60 7.36 -10.50
C SER A 425 10.64 6.18 -10.29
N TRP A 426 9.53 6.08 -11.03
CA TRP A 426 8.53 5.03 -10.88
C TRP A 426 8.98 3.63 -11.32
N GLN A 427 8.60 2.61 -10.55
CA GLN A 427 8.88 1.21 -10.81
C GLN A 427 7.61 0.36 -10.84
N GLY A 428 7.53 -0.56 -11.81
CA GLY A 428 6.44 -1.51 -11.91
C GLY A 428 5.15 -0.93 -12.50
N SER A 429 4.01 -1.49 -12.12
CA SER A 429 2.70 -1.08 -12.62
C SER A 429 2.25 0.25 -12.02
N SER A 430 1.38 0.94 -12.72
CA SER A 430 0.64 2.10 -12.21
C SER A 430 -0.26 1.70 -11.03
N VAL A 431 -0.59 2.69 -10.21
CA VAL A 431 -1.63 2.57 -9.19
C VAL A 431 -2.98 2.32 -9.87
N PRO A 432 -3.76 1.30 -9.47
CA PRO A 432 -5.07 1.01 -10.05
C PRO A 432 -6.02 2.21 -10.00
N TYR A 433 -6.49 2.65 -11.17
CA TYR A 433 -7.50 3.70 -11.31
C TYR A 433 -8.22 3.60 -12.66
N LYS A 434 -9.55 3.71 -12.74
CA LYS A 434 -10.51 3.61 -11.62
C LYS A 434 -10.62 2.15 -11.20
N TYR A 435 -10.91 1.87 -9.94
CA TYR A 435 -11.25 0.50 -9.57
C TYR A 435 -12.57 0.07 -10.23
N ALA A 436 -12.52 -1.06 -10.92
CA ALA A 436 -13.67 -1.60 -11.64
C ALA A 436 -14.83 -1.90 -10.68
N GLY A 437 -16.05 -1.51 -11.08
CA GLY A 437 -17.26 -1.74 -10.29
C GLY A 437 -17.58 -0.67 -9.25
N TYR A 438 -16.83 0.43 -9.21
CA TYR A 438 -17.11 1.60 -8.36
C TYR A 438 -17.28 2.87 -9.19
N GLY A 439 -17.92 3.89 -8.59
CA GLY A 439 -18.21 5.15 -9.26
C GLY A 439 -16.97 6.00 -9.54
N ASP A 440 -17.19 7.06 -10.32
CA ASP A 440 -16.21 8.10 -10.61
C ASP A 440 -15.94 8.96 -9.36
N GLY A 441 -14.82 9.70 -9.35
CA GLY A 441 -14.45 10.58 -8.23
C GLY A 441 -13.61 9.94 -7.12
N GLN A 442 -13.05 8.75 -7.38
CA GLN A 442 -12.11 8.12 -6.45
C GLN A 442 -10.86 8.99 -6.27
N VAL A 443 -10.42 9.14 -5.03
CA VAL A 443 -9.19 9.83 -4.63
C VAL A 443 -8.11 8.78 -4.43
N LEU A 444 -7.03 8.91 -5.20
CA LEU A 444 -5.78 8.18 -5.00
C LEU A 444 -5.07 8.81 -3.81
N TYR A 445 -4.52 8.02 -2.88
CA TYR A 445 -3.76 8.58 -1.76
C TYR A 445 -2.71 7.60 -1.23
N ARG A 446 -1.62 8.13 -0.68
CA ARG A 446 -0.56 7.31 -0.07
C ARG A 446 -1.08 6.58 1.16
N LYS A 447 -0.66 5.31 1.33
CA LYS A 447 -0.93 4.55 2.56
C LYS A 447 -0.28 5.27 3.73
N LEU A 448 -0.99 5.33 4.84
CA LEU A 448 -0.48 5.86 6.09
C LEU A 448 0.03 4.72 6.98
N ALA A 449 1.24 4.87 7.50
CA ALA A 449 1.81 3.97 8.49
C ALA A 449 0.98 4.05 9.78
N GLN A 450 0.53 2.89 10.26
CA GLN A 450 -0.38 2.84 11.42
C GLN A 450 0.23 3.45 12.68
N SER A 451 1.55 3.37 12.88
CA SER A 451 2.23 3.90 14.06
C SER A 451 2.34 5.42 14.11
N THR A 452 2.38 6.10 12.96
CA THR A 452 2.70 7.53 12.87
C THR A 452 1.60 8.37 12.24
N GLY A 453 0.72 7.77 11.43
CA GLY A 453 -0.24 8.51 10.61
C GLY A 453 0.40 9.30 9.46
N LEU A 454 1.69 9.07 9.21
CA LEU A 454 2.42 9.61 8.07
C LEU A 454 2.49 8.58 6.94
N PRO A 455 2.74 8.99 5.69
CA PRO A 455 2.93 8.06 4.58
C PRO A 455 3.94 6.95 4.90
N VAL A 456 3.67 5.75 4.39
CA VAL A 456 4.66 4.67 4.39
C VAL A 456 5.91 5.09 3.59
N PRO A 457 7.08 4.47 3.84
CA PRO A 457 8.28 4.75 3.05
C PRO A 457 7.99 4.63 1.57
N ASP A 458 8.42 5.62 0.81
CA ASP A 458 8.20 5.70 -0.62
C ASP A 458 9.14 4.75 -1.35
N THR A 459 8.58 3.85 -2.16
CA THR A 459 9.32 2.92 -2.99
C THR A 459 9.19 3.26 -4.48
N ASP A 460 8.50 4.35 -4.80
CA ASP A 460 8.10 4.74 -6.16
C ASP A 460 7.31 3.61 -6.86
N THR A 461 6.42 2.94 -6.12
CA THR A 461 5.58 1.86 -6.67
C THR A 461 4.12 1.98 -6.25
N ALA A 462 3.26 1.23 -6.94
CA ALA A 462 1.86 1.13 -6.56
C ALA A 462 1.62 0.59 -5.13
N ALA A 463 2.62 -0.07 -4.52
CA ALA A 463 2.53 -0.59 -3.15
C ALA A 463 2.51 0.50 -2.07
N ASP A 464 2.90 1.74 -2.42
CA ASP A 464 2.90 2.87 -1.48
C ASP A 464 1.51 3.51 -1.34
N TRP A 465 0.57 3.11 -2.19
CA TRP A 465 -0.74 3.74 -2.36
C TRP A 465 -1.86 2.91 -1.79
N ALA A 466 -2.87 3.56 -1.22
CA ALA A 466 -4.00 2.91 -0.58
C ALA A 466 -4.87 2.11 -1.57
N GLN A 467 -4.63 2.28 -2.88
CA GLN A 467 -5.17 1.50 -3.98
C GLN A 467 -4.29 0.30 -4.35
N ASP A 468 -3.34 -0.10 -3.49
CA ASP A 468 -2.63 -1.35 -3.66
C ASP A 468 -3.62 -2.54 -3.56
N GLY A 469 -3.78 -3.26 -4.67
CA GLY A 469 -4.63 -4.44 -4.77
C GLY A 469 -4.09 -5.65 -3.99
N ALA A 470 -2.80 -5.69 -3.64
CA ALA A 470 -2.17 -6.80 -2.95
C ALA A 470 -2.30 -6.72 -1.41
N ASP A 471 -2.56 -5.53 -0.87
CA ASP A 471 -2.62 -5.28 0.57
C ASP A 471 -4.08 -5.26 1.07
N PRO A 472 -4.56 -6.30 1.77
CA PRO A 472 -5.93 -6.35 2.26
C PRO A 472 -6.17 -5.49 3.50
N ILE A 473 -5.13 -4.96 4.16
CA ILE A 473 -5.25 -4.21 5.42
C ILE A 473 -5.19 -2.71 5.14
N ASN A 474 -4.07 -2.23 4.60
CA ASN A 474 -3.84 -0.80 4.35
C ASN A 474 -4.10 -0.42 2.89
N GLY A 475 -4.18 -1.41 1.98
CA GLY A 475 -4.57 -1.24 0.58
C GLY A 475 -6.05 -1.54 0.32
N ARG A 476 -6.42 -1.53 -0.97
CA ARG A 476 -7.80 -1.65 -1.47
C ARG A 476 -8.79 -0.68 -0.81
N LYS A 477 -8.31 0.50 -0.37
CA LYS A 477 -9.14 1.54 0.23
C LYS A 477 -9.57 2.54 -0.83
N LEU A 478 -10.88 2.80 -0.86
CA LEU A 478 -11.53 3.71 -1.78
C LEU A 478 -11.89 4.98 -1.04
N ARG A 479 -11.21 6.09 -1.37
CA ARG A 479 -11.53 7.40 -0.82
C ARG A 479 -12.33 8.23 -1.82
N TYR A 480 -13.26 9.01 -1.29
CA TYR A 480 -13.96 10.07 -2.00
C TYR A 480 -13.71 11.41 -1.29
N PRO A 481 -13.89 12.55 -1.98
CA PRO A 481 -13.81 13.87 -1.36
C PRO A 481 -14.68 13.99 -0.10
N GLY A 482 -14.20 14.74 0.89
CA GLY A 482 -14.90 14.95 2.17
C GLY A 482 -14.66 13.89 3.23
N TRP A 483 -13.89 12.83 2.93
CA TRP A 483 -13.47 11.86 3.94
C TRP A 483 -12.37 12.43 4.85
N ASP A 484 -12.66 12.56 6.15
CA ASP A 484 -11.79 13.02 7.25
C ASP A 484 -10.67 12.03 7.69
N LEU A 485 -10.01 11.37 6.73
CA LEU A 485 -9.02 10.32 7.02
C LEU A 485 -7.95 10.76 8.02
N GLU A 486 -7.36 11.94 7.82
CA GLU A 486 -6.18 12.39 8.56
C GLU A 486 -6.49 12.71 10.03
N GLU A 487 -7.59 13.43 10.27
CA GLU A 487 -8.03 13.83 11.61
C GLU A 487 -8.58 12.66 12.43
N LEU A 488 -9.11 11.64 11.75
CA LEU A 488 -9.73 10.47 12.37
C LEU A 488 -8.87 9.20 12.24
N PHE A 489 -7.62 9.31 11.77
CA PHE A 489 -6.76 8.15 11.48
C PHE A 489 -6.52 7.25 12.70
N PHE A 490 -6.40 7.86 13.88
CA PHE A 490 -6.18 7.14 15.14
C PHE A 490 -7.49 6.93 15.90
N PRO A 491 -7.66 5.73 16.50
CA PRO A 491 -8.80 5.48 17.37
C PRO A 491 -8.72 6.36 18.63
N ALA A 492 -9.86 6.60 19.27
CA ALA A 492 -9.86 7.28 20.57
C ALA A 492 -9.61 6.25 21.68
N GLU A 493 -8.53 6.44 22.43
CA GLU A 493 -8.16 5.60 23.58
C GLU A 493 -8.55 6.30 24.90
N ILE A 494 -9.48 5.71 25.65
CA ILE A 494 -10.00 6.24 26.91
C ILE A 494 -9.60 5.29 28.05
N THR A 495 -8.69 5.71 28.92
CA THR A 495 -8.23 4.89 30.06
C THR A 495 -9.03 5.13 31.35
N ALA A 496 -9.89 6.15 31.37
CA ALA A 496 -10.77 6.43 32.51
C ALA A 496 -11.90 5.38 32.60
N THR A 497 -12.18 4.91 33.81
CA THR A 497 -13.31 4.01 34.06
C THR A 497 -14.64 4.74 33.85
N ALA A 498 -15.57 4.09 33.17
CA ALA A 498 -16.92 4.60 32.94
C ALA A 498 -17.98 3.53 33.23
N ASN A 499 -19.22 3.96 33.44
CA ASN A 499 -20.36 3.06 33.55
C ASN A 499 -20.75 2.55 32.16
N ILE A 500 -21.20 1.30 32.10
CA ILE A 500 -21.77 0.64 30.93
C ILE A 500 -23.09 -0.02 31.32
N THR A 501 -24.16 0.31 30.60
CA THR A 501 -25.41 -0.44 30.64
C THR A 501 -25.55 -1.24 29.35
N LEU A 502 -25.66 -2.56 29.45
CA LEU A 502 -25.77 -3.49 28.33
C LEU A 502 -27.20 -4.05 28.25
N ALA A 503 -27.77 -4.09 27.05
CA ALA A 503 -29.03 -4.74 26.74
C ALA A 503 -28.87 -5.76 25.60
N VAL A 504 -29.73 -6.78 25.59
CA VAL A 504 -29.72 -7.89 24.63
C VAL A 504 -30.98 -7.82 23.77
N ALA A 505 -30.82 -7.87 22.45
CA ALA A 505 -31.93 -7.97 21.51
C ALA A 505 -32.29 -9.44 21.24
N PRO A 506 -33.55 -9.74 20.91
CA PRO A 506 -34.67 -8.77 20.77
C PRO A 506 -35.34 -8.34 22.08
N GLU A 507 -35.03 -8.98 23.21
CA GLU A 507 -35.92 -8.92 24.38
C GLU A 507 -35.72 -7.76 25.37
N GLY A 508 -34.60 -7.04 25.36
CA GLY A 508 -34.29 -6.00 26.35
C GLY A 508 -33.84 -4.65 25.79
N THR A 509 -33.64 -4.54 24.48
CA THR A 509 -33.08 -3.33 23.84
C THR A 509 -34.07 -2.18 23.77
N LEU A 510 -35.35 -2.43 23.47
CA LEU A 510 -36.35 -1.37 23.34
C LEU A 510 -36.47 -0.52 24.62
N ASP A 511 -36.54 -1.18 25.78
CA ASP A 511 -36.66 -0.51 27.07
C ASP A 511 -35.45 0.37 27.37
N VAL A 512 -34.24 -0.15 27.18
CA VAL A 512 -33.00 0.61 27.45
C VAL A 512 -32.84 1.79 26.49
N VAL A 513 -33.12 1.61 25.20
CA VAL A 513 -33.02 2.68 24.20
C VAL A 513 -34.07 3.77 24.49
N SER A 514 -35.32 3.37 24.75
CA SER A 514 -36.42 4.31 25.07
C SER A 514 -36.14 5.08 26.36
N GLN A 515 -35.63 4.42 27.41
CA GLN A 515 -35.25 5.08 28.65
C GLN A 515 -34.07 6.05 28.48
N THR A 516 -33.10 5.68 27.65
CA THR A 516 -31.95 6.54 27.31
C THR A 516 -32.44 7.81 26.60
N ILE A 517 -33.29 7.68 25.58
CA ILE A 517 -33.91 8.82 24.89
C ILE A 517 -34.73 9.66 25.88
N ALA A 518 -35.54 9.02 26.73
CA ALA A 518 -36.38 9.70 27.72
C ALA A 518 -35.58 10.52 28.75
N SER A 519 -34.30 10.20 28.95
CA SER A 519 -33.41 10.91 29.87
C SER A 519 -32.96 12.28 29.35
N ALA A 520 -33.07 12.55 28.05
CA ALA A 520 -32.65 13.81 27.44
C ALA A 520 -33.34 15.03 28.06
N GLN A 521 -32.55 16.05 28.42
CA GLN A 521 -33.05 17.30 29.00
C GLN A 521 -32.81 18.51 28.09
N HIS A 522 -31.81 18.47 27.21
CA HIS A 522 -31.35 19.60 26.42
C HIS A 522 -31.18 19.25 24.94
N THR A 523 -30.42 18.20 24.63
CA THR A 523 -30.09 17.79 23.27
C THR A 523 -30.22 16.30 23.07
N LEU A 524 -30.60 15.90 21.86
CA LEU A 524 -30.63 14.52 21.41
C LEU A 524 -30.08 14.47 19.99
N LEU A 525 -28.94 13.80 19.80
CA LEU A 525 -28.33 13.58 18.49
C LEU A 525 -28.46 12.10 18.15
N ILE A 526 -29.05 11.78 17.00
CA ILE A 526 -29.27 10.41 16.56
C ILE A 526 -28.59 10.24 15.22
N GLU A 527 -27.66 9.29 15.12
CA GLU A 527 -27.09 8.88 13.85
C GLU A 527 -27.42 7.40 13.63
N ALA A 528 -28.15 7.13 12.55
CA ALA A 528 -28.74 5.82 12.31
C ALA A 528 -28.77 5.49 10.82
N TYR A 529 -28.48 4.23 10.51
CA TYR A 529 -28.71 3.70 9.15
C TYR A 529 -30.19 3.68 8.80
N THR A 530 -31.03 3.21 9.72
CA THR A 530 -32.48 3.32 9.62
C THR A 530 -33.13 3.55 10.98
N LEU A 531 -34.22 4.32 10.99
CA LEU A 531 -35.10 4.58 12.14
C LEU A 531 -36.54 4.13 11.80
N LYS A 532 -36.89 2.94 12.26
CA LYS A 532 -38.11 2.19 11.89
C LYS A 532 -38.86 1.62 13.10
N SER A 533 -38.83 2.34 14.23
CA SER A 533 -39.57 1.94 15.44
C SER A 533 -40.51 3.07 15.87
N VAL A 534 -41.81 2.79 15.83
CA VAL A 534 -42.85 3.72 16.27
C VAL A 534 -42.72 4.07 17.76
N PRO A 535 -42.48 3.12 18.68
CA PRO A 535 -42.21 3.45 20.08
C PRO A 535 -41.02 4.40 20.28
N LEU A 536 -39.95 4.25 19.49
CA LEU A 536 -38.82 5.19 19.57
C LEU A 536 -39.19 6.58 19.06
N TYR A 537 -39.99 6.67 17.98
CA TYR A 537 -40.61 7.92 17.56
C TYR A 537 -41.39 8.57 18.71
N GLU A 538 -42.22 7.80 19.43
CA GLU A 538 -43.01 8.33 20.55
C GLU A 538 -42.11 8.88 21.67
N ALA A 539 -41.03 8.15 22.01
CA ALA A 539 -40.05 8.59 23.00
C ALA A 539 -39.35 9.90 22.56
N ILE A 540 -38.94 10.00 21.29
CA ILE A 540 -38.32 11.19 20.72
C ILE A 540 -39.30 12.36 20.73
N ASN A 541 -40.52 12.17 20.23
CA ASN A 541 -41.55 13.20 20.20
C ASN A 541 -41.88 13.69 21.62
N ALA A 542 -41.95 12.79 22.61
CA ALA A 542 -42.14 13.17 24.01
C ALA A 542 -41.00 14.04 24.58
N ARG A 543 -39.78 13.96 24.04
CA ARG A 543 -38.67 14.86 24.40
C ARG A 543 -38.75 16.19 23.66
N ILE A 544 -39.15 16.19 22.39
CA ILE A 544 -39.44 17.42 21.64
C ILE A 544 -40.53 18.23 22.36
N GLN A 545 -41.63 17.59 22.78
CA GLN A 545 -42.69 18.25 23.55
C GLN A 545 -42.21 18.76 24.92
N ALA A 546 -41.14 18.19 25.47
CA ALA A 546 -40.50 18.65 26.71
C ALA A 546 -39.46 19.77 26.47
N GLY A 547 -39.23 20.19 25.22
CA GLY A 547 -38.32 21.28 24.86
C GLY A 547 -36.88 20.84 24.53
N VAL A 548 -36.62 19.54 24.36
CA VAL A 548 -35.32 19.01 23.94
C VAL A 548 -35.09 19.31 22.45
N ALA A 549 -33.89 19.79 22.09
CA ALA A 549 -33.49 19.98 20.71
C ALA A 549 -33.03 18.65 20.10
N VAL A 550 -33.70 18.19 19.05
CA VAL A 550 -33.42 16.91 18.39
C VAL A 550 -32.82 17.12 17.01
N THR A 551 -31.68 16.47 16.74
CA THR A 551 -31.06 16.38 15.41
C THR A 551 -30.86 14.93 15.03
N ILE A 552 -31.28 14.55 13.82
CA ILE A 552 -31.20 13.17 13.32
C ILE A 552 -30.43 13.16 12.00
N LEU A 553 -29.46 12.28 11.86
CA LEU A 553 -28.75 11.98 10.62
C LEU A 553 -29.11 10.55 10.18
N LEU A 554 -29.66 10.42 8.97
CA LEU A 554 -30.08 9.15 8.37
C LEU A 554 -29.36 8.88 7.04
N GLU A 555 -29.20 7.60 6.70
CA GLU A 555 -28.77 7.20 5.36
C GLU A 555 -29.85 7.57 4.32
N SER A 556 -29.44 8.21 3.22
CA SER A 556 -30.33 8.64 2.14
C SER A 556 -30.87 7.50 1.28
N GLY A 557 -30.15 6.38 1.19
CA GLY A 557 -30.50 5.25 0.34
C GLY A 557 -30.07 3.91 0.94
N PRO A 558 -30.68 3.47 2.06
CA PRO A 558 -30.31 2.20 2.67
C PRO A 558 -30.53 1.03 1.70
N ALA A 559 -29.61 0.08 1.70
CA ALA A 559 -29.68 -1.15 0.92
C ALA A 559 -30.97 -1.93 1.19
N GLY A 560 -31.50 -2.59 0.16
CA GLY A 560 -32.71 -3.42 0.26
C GLY A 560 -34.02 -2.71 -0.13
N GLY A 561 -33.95 -1.57 -0.82
CA GLY A 561 -35.15 -0.89 -1.36
C GLY A 561 -35.25 0.60 -1.02
N GLY A 562 -34.26 1.17 -0.33
CA GLY A 562 -34.28 2.55 0.13
C GLY A 562 -35.11 2.73 1.40
N ILE A 563 -35.52 3.98 1.64
CA ILE A 563 -36.31 4.38 2.81
C ILE A 563 -37.74 3.84 2.64
N ASP A 564 -38.21 3.06 3.61
CA ASP A 564 -39.57 2.51 3.60
C ASP A 564 -40.61 3.47 4.19
N ASP A 565 -41.89 3.09 4.12
CA ASP A 565 -42.98 4.00 4.52
C ASP A 565 -43.06 4.22 6.03
N THR A 566 -42.61 3.26 6.86
CA THR A 566 -42.53 3.46 8.32
C THR A 566 -41.50 4.52 8.66
N GLU A 567 -40.30 4.44 8.08
CA GLU A 567 -39.26 5.45 8.30
C GLU A 567 -39.68 6.83 7.75
N LYS A 568 -40.24 6.88 6.54
CA LYS A 568 -40.78 8.12 5.98
C LYS A 568 -41.87 8.72 6.89
N TRP A 569 -42.75 7.88 7.45
CA TRP A 569 -43.79 8.33 8.37
C TRP A 569 -43.20 8.92 9.64
N ILE A 570 -42.21 8.26 10.25
CA ILE A 570 -41.52 8.78 11.43
C ILE A 570 -40.87 10.15 11.13
N VAL A 571 -40.16 10.24 10.00
CA VAL A 571 -39.50 11.47 9.56
C VAL A 571 -40.52 12.61 9.34
N GLU A 572 -41.64 12.33 8.68
CA GLU A 572 -42.73 13.29 8.50
C GLU A 572 -43.38 13.72 9.82
N GLN A 573 -43.57 12.81 10.78
CA GLN A 573 -44.14 13.17 12.09
C GLN A 573 -43.20 14.06 12.93
N LEU A 574 -41.89 13.86 12.79
CA LEU A 574 -40.90 14.64 13.53
C LEU A 574 -40.61 15.99 12.87
N TYR A 575 -40.82 16.12 11.56
CA TYR A 575 -40.66 17.38 10.84
C TYR A 575 -41.84 18.36 11.09
N PRO A 576 -41.62 19.68 11.21
CA PRO A 576 -40.33 20.39 11.25
C PRO A 576 -39.80 20.58 12.68
N THR A 577 -40.28 19.81 13.66
CA THR A 577 -39.93 19.99 15.08
C THR A 577 -38.56 19.45 15.46
N ALA A 578 -38.07 18.43 14.76
CA ALA A 578 -36.68 17.98 14.78
C ALA A 578 -35.97 18.47 13.51
N THR A 579 -34.64 18.63 13.60
CA THR A 579 -33.82 18.83 12.40
C THR A 579 -33.36 17.48 11.88
N ILE A 580 -33.71 17.14 10.64
CA ILE A 580 -33.42 15.83 10.05
C ILE A 580 -32.54 16.03 8.82
N TYR A 581 -31.45 15.27 8.74
CA TYR A 581 -30.51 15.25 7.64
C TYR A 581 -30.44 13.86 7.02
N PHE A 582 -30.25 13.83 5.70
CA PHE A 582 -29.92 12.63 4.95
C PHE A 582 -28.52 12.78 4.38
N ILE A 583 -27.68 11.76 4.57
CA ILE A 583 -26.34 11.68 3.99
C ILE A 583 -26.28 10.65 2.86
N GLY A 584 -25.54 10.98 1.80
CA GLY A 584 -25.14 10.03 0.76
C GLY A 584 -25.88 10.13 -0.58
N ALA A 585 -26.81 11.07 -0.74
CA ALA A 585 -27.64 11.14 -1.94
C ALA A 585 -26.88 11.70 -3.16
N THR A 586 -26.07 12.73 -2.94
CA THR A 586 -25.31 13.45 -3.98
C THR A 586 -23.85 13.45 -3.60
N ALA A 587 -22.96 13.01 -4.49
CA ALA A 587 -21.53 12.95 -4.22
C ALA A 587 -21.17 12.26 -2.86
N PRO A 588 -21.70 11.05 -2.57
CA PRO A 588 -21.50 10.36 -1.29
C PRO A 588 -20.03 10.08 -0.96
N ARG A 589 -19.57 10.56 0.20
CA ARG A 589 -18.20 10.27 0.67
C ARG A 589 -18.03 8.84 1.22
N TYR A 590 -19.12 8.19 1.62
CA TYR A 590 -19.17 6.79 2.05
C TYR A 590 -20.09 5.98 1.14
N ALA A 591 -19.86 4.67 1.05
CA ALA A 591 -20.81 3.79 0.36
C ALA A 591 -22.18 3.75 1.06
N TYR A 592 -22.15 3.76 2.38
CA TYR A 592 -23.31 3.94 3.25
C TYR A 592 -22.84 4.61 4.56
N GLN A 593 -23.63 5.52 5.09
CA GLN A 593 -23.68 5.75 6.53
C GLN A 593 -24.24 4.46 7.15
N HIS A 594 -23.52 3.82 8.07
CA HIS A 594 -23.99 2.60 8.70
C HIS A 594 -23.67 2.57 10.21
N ALA A 595 -23.26 3.69 10.81
CA ALA A 595 -23.16 3.82 12.26
C ALA A 595 -24.56 3.87 12.91
N LYS A 596 -24.68 3.36 14.13
CA LYS A 596 -25.90 3.42 14.94
C LYS A 596 -25.56 3.87 16.35
N PHE A 597 -25.71 5.15 16.61
CA PHE A 597 -25.50 5.70 17.95
C PHE A 597 -26.41 6.88 18.27
N ILE A 598 -26.62 7.09 19.57
CA ILE A 598 -27.40 8.20 20.11
C ILE A 598 -26.56 8.92 21.15
N LEU A 599 -26.51 10.24 21.08
CA LEU A 599 -25.95 11.11 22.11
C LEU A 599 -27.09 11.83 22.81
N VAL A 600 -27.09 11.77 24.14
CA VAL A 600 -28.07 12.44 24.98
C VAL A 600 -27.35 13.50 25.80
N ASP A 601 -27.78 14.74 25.60
CA ASP A 601 -27.13 15.92 26.17
C ASP A 601 -25.63 15.90 25.82
N ASP A 602 -24.75 16.09 26.81
CA ASP A 602 -23.31 15.80 26.72
C ASP A 602 -22.92 14.71 27.76
N ASP A 603 -23.89 13.88 28.16
CA ASP A 603 -23.81 13.04 29.36
C ASP A 603 -23.84 11.54 29.07
N LEU A 604 -24.50 11.11 27.98
CA LEU A 604 -24.60 9.69 27.62
C LEU A 604 -24.39 9.45 26.13
N ALA A 605 -23.72 8.33 25.84
CA ALA A 605 -23.60 7.76 24.50
C ALA A 605 -24.17 6.35 24.46
N LEU A 606 -24.98 6.04 23.46
CA LEU A 606 -25.52 4.72 23.16
C LEU A 606 -24.97 4.24 21.83
N VAL A 607 -24.43 3.01 21.77
CA VAL A 607 -24.00 2.35 20.52
C VAL A 607 -24.76 1.03 20.36
N SER A 608 -25.28 0.80 19.16
CA SER A 608 -26.07 -0.40 18.82
C SER A 608 -25.38 -1.26 17.77
N THR A 609 -25.51 -2.59 17.88
CA THR A 609 -25.07 -3.50 16.81
C THR A 609 -26.04 -3.57 15.64
N ASP A 610 -27.26 -3.07 15.84
CA ASP A 610 -28.39 -3.20 14.94
C ASP A 610 -29.08 -1.85 14.69
N ASN A 611 -29.89 -1.79 13.64
CA ASN A 611 -30.74 -0.67 13.27
C ASN A 611 -31.80 -0.38 14.35
N PHE A 612 -32.35 0.82 14.38
CA PHE A 612 -33.40 1.20 15.35
C PHE A 612 -34.78 0.85 14.79
N GLY A 613 -35.18 -0.42 14.86
CA GLY A 613 -36.45 -0.90 14.31
C GLY A 613 -36.96 -2.16 15.01
N GLU A 614 -38.18 -2.57 14.67
CA GLU A 614 -38.88 -3.67 15.36
C GLU A 614 -38.17 -5.01 15.26
N SER A 615 -37.37 -5.27 14.21
CA SER A 615 -36.58 -6.50 14.14
C SER A 615 -35.54 -6.60 15.26
N SER A 616 -35.02 -5.48 15.77
CA SER A 616 -33.99 -5.46 16.82
C SER A 616 -34.51 -5.00 18.18
N MET A 617 -35.64 -4.30 18.18
CA MET A 617 -36.26 -3.66 19.34
C MET A 617 -37.78 -3.85 19.28
N PRO A 618 -38.29 -5.09 19.20
CA PRO A 618 -39.70 -5.31 19.02
C PRO A 618 -40.51 -4.78 20.21
N SER A 619 -41.67 -4.23 19.89
CA SER A 619 -42.62 -3.64 20.82
C SER A 619 -43.64 -4.61 21.40
N ASP A 620 -43.62 -5.86 20.94
CA ASP A 620 -44.46 -6.95 21.42
C ASP A 620 -44.21 -7.30 22.89
N ARG A 621 -45.14 -8.07 23.45
CA ARG A 621 -45.06 -8.51 24.84
C ARG A 621 -43.97 -9.57 24.97
N LYS A 622 -43.09 -9.45 25.97
CA LYS A 622 -42.00 -10.43 26.18
C LYS A 622 -42.42 -11.64 27.03
N ASP A 623 -43.54 -11.56 27.74
CA ASP A 623 -43.98 -12.58 28.70
C ASP A 623 -44.60 -13.82 28.05
N ASN A 624 -45.08 -13.72 26.81
CA ASN A 624 -45.60 -14.82 25.98
C ASN A 624 -44.62 -15.26 24.87
N GLY A 625 -43.38 -14.79 24.90
CA GLY A 625 -42.38 -15.00 23.85
C GLY A 625 -42.19 -13.75 22.98
N THR A 626 -41.26 -13.77 22.04
CA THR A 626 -41.02 -12.68 21.07
C THR A 626 -40.34 -13.24 19.82
N MET A 627 -39.87 -12.40 18.90
CA MET A 627 -39.01 -12.76 17.79
C MET A 627 -38.14 -11.57 17.40
N GLY A 628 -37.00 -11.78 16.75
CA GLY A 628 -36.18 -10.70 16.25
C GLY A 628 -34.73 -11.09 15.96
N HIS A 629 -33.89 -10.09 15.76
CA HIS A 629 -32.45 -10.24 15.60
C HIS A 629 -31.80 -10.42 16.96
N ARG A 630 -30.87 -11.38 17.04
CA ARG A 630 -29.90 -11.36 18.13
C ARG A 630 -28.93 -10.20 17.92
N GLY A 631 -28.85 -9.29 18.88
CA GLY A 631 -28.01 -8.09 18.85
C GLY A 631 -27.79 -7.52 20.25
N PHE A 632 -27.08 -6.39 20.35
CA PHE A 632 -26.73 -5.76 21.61
C PHE A 632 -26.75 -4.23 21.52
N VAL A 633 -27.04 -3.59 22.65
CA VAL A 633 -26.92 -2.13 22.85
C VAL A 633 -26.06 -1.89 24.08
N ALA A 634 -25.12 -0.94 23.98
CA ALA A 634 -24.34 -0.46 25.12
C ALA A 634 -24.53 1.05 25.31
N VAL A 635 -24.79 1.46 26.54
CA VAL A 635 -24.91 2.87 26.96
C VAL A 635 -23.77 3.19 27.92
N THR A 636 -23.09 4.32 27.73
CA THR A 636 -21.97 4.76 28.59
C THR A 636 -22.06 6.24 28.93
N ASP A 637 -21.55 6.60 30.10
CA ASP A 637 -21.33 7.97 30.56
C ASP A 637 -19.88 8.44 30.37
N SER A 638 -19.08 7.70 29.59
CA SER A 638 -17.68 8.03 29.33
C SER A 638 -17.55 9.35 28.57
N PRO A 639 -16.96 10.41 29.16
CA PRO A 639 -16.81 11.69 28.47
C PRO A 639 -15.96 11.61 27.21
N GLY A 640 -14.96 10.71 27.19
CA GLY A 640 -14.10 10.51 26.01
C GLY A 640 -14.83 9.80 24.86
N VAL A 641 -15.75 8.88 25.17
CA VAL A 641 -16.60 8.24 24.14
C VAL A 641 -17.58 9.26 23.57
N ILE A 642 -18.26 10.01 24.44
CA ILE A 642 -19.20 11.07 24.06
C ILE A 642 -18.50 12.10 23.16
N ALA A 643 -17.32 12.58 23.57
CA ALA A 643 -16.56 13.55 22.78
C ALA A 643 -16.16 13.02 21.39
N ARG A 644 -15.73 11.75 21.28
CA ARG A 644 -15.36 11.17 19.98
C ARG A 644 -16.58 10.97 19.09
N LEU A 645 -17.67 10.43 19.61
CA LEU A 645 -18.90 10.23 18.82
C LEU A 645 -19.54 11.57 18.42
N ALA A 646 -19.45 12.60 19.28
CA ALA A 646 -19.89 13.95 18.95
C ALA A 646 -19.05 14.57 17.82
N ASP A 647 -17.73 14.34 17.80
CA ASP A 647 -16.87 14.80 16.70
C ASP A 647 -17.22 14.11 15.38
N ILE A 648 -17.48 12.80 15.40
CA ILE A 648 -17.94 12.02 14.23
C ILE A 648 -19.28 12.59 13.74
N PHE A 649 -20.28 12.69 14.62
CA PHE A 649 -21.60 13.24 14.28
C PHE A 649 -21.49 14.62 13.64
N ARG A 650 -20.66 15.51 14.21
CA ARG A 650 -20.47 16.87 13.72
C ARG A 650 -19.85 16.90 12.31
N ARG A 651 -18.99 15.93 11.96
CA ARG A 651 -18.36 15.85 10.63
C ARG A 651 -19.29 15.23 9.59
N ASP A 652 -20.02 14.18 9.99
CA ASP A 652 -20.97 13.49 9.12
C ASP A 652 -22.26 14.31 8.93
N CYS A 653 -22.64 15.16 9.90
CA CYS A 653 -23.84 16.01 9.87
C CYS A 653 -23.50 17.50 9.61
N ASP A 654 -22.73 17.78 8.56
CA ASP A 654 -22.28 19.15 8.22
C ASP A 654 -22.71 19.59 6.80
N PRO A 655 -23.99 19.97 6.63
CA PRO A 655 -24.54 20.41 5.33
C PRO A 655 -23.97 21.75 4.86
N ALA A 656 -23.28 22.50 5.72
CA ALA A 656 -22.68 23.78 5.35
C ALA A 656 -21.37 23.59 4.58
N ARG A 657 -20.72 22.44 4.76
CA ARG A 657 -19.40 22.13 4.22
C ARG A 657 -19.41 20.96 3.24
N HIS A 658 -20.43 20.11 3.28
CA HIS A 658 -20.49 18.93 2.44
C HIS A 658 -21.81 18.79 1.68
N LEU A 659 -21.68 18.63 0.36
CA LEU A 659 -22.78 18.47 -0.57
C LEU A 659 -23.61 17.18 -0.36
N ASP A 660 -23.00 16.16 0.24
CA ASP A 660 -23.64 14.86 0.45
C ASP A 660 -24.61 14.82 1.61
N VAL A 661 -24.70 15.90 2.40
CA VAL A 661 -25.61 16.05 3.53
C VAL A 661 -26.71 17.05 3.19
N ALA A 662 -27.94 16.55 3.07
CA ALA A 662 -29.11 17.37 2.76
C ALA A 662 -30.04 17.45 3.96
N VAL A 663 -30.52 18.67 4.27
CA VAL A 663 -31.63 18.84 5.22
C VAL A 663 -32.92 18.33 4.59
N TYR A 664 -33.71 17.60 5.35
CA TYR A 664 -35.03 17.17 4.92
C TYR A 664 -36.00 18.36 4.82
N ASP A 665 -36.81 18.38 3.76
CA ASP A 665 -37.66 19.52 3.38
C ASP A 665 -39.17 19.28 3.57
N GLY A 666 -39.58 18.11 4.07
CA GLY A 666 -41.00 17.74 4.24
C GLY A 666 -41.65 17.25 2.95
N SER A 667 -40.89 16.51 2.13
CA SER A 667 -41.31 16.04 0.80
C SER A 667 -41.87 14.62 0.78
N PHE A 668 -41.93 13.88 1.90
CA PHE A 668 -42.43 12.52 1.88
C PHE A 668 -43.97 12.49 1.92
N SER A 669 -44.55 11.39 1.45
CA SER A 669 -46.00 11.16 1.52
C SER A 669 -46.25 9.69 1.85
N PRO A 670 -45.96 9.27 3.10
CA PRO A 670 -46.01 7.87 3.50
C PRO A 670 -47.42 7.40 3.87
N ASP A 671 -47.64 6.11 3.74
CA ASP A 671 -48.77 5.43 4.36
C ASP A 671 -48.59 5.37 5.89
N THR A 672 -49.69 5.16 6.62
CA THR A 672 -49.60 4.97 8.09
C THR A 672 -48.98 3.61 8.38
N PRO A 673 -48.02 3.51 9.34
CA PRO A 673 -47.46 2.24 9.75
C PRO A 673 -48.55 1.25 10.17
N LEU A 674 -48.37 -0.01 9.79
CA LEU A 674 -49.26 -1.08 10.23
C LEU A 674 -49.05 -1.34 11.74
N PRO A 675 -50.07 -1.84 12.45
CA PRO A 675 -49.89 -2.35 13.81
C PRO A 675 -48.85 -3.48 13.80
N GLU A 676 -47.94 -3.44 14.76
CA GLU A 676 -46.87 -4.44 14.83
C GLU A 676 -47.40 -5.83 15.22
N PRO A 677 -46.79 -6.92 14.71
CA PRO A 677 -47.21 -8.27 15.05
C PRO A 677 -46.82 -8.64 16.50
N ASP A 678 -47.71 -9.34 17.22
CA ASP A 678 -47.39 -9.94 18.53
C ASP A 678 -46.67 -11.28 18.31
N TRP A 679 -45.34 -11.29 18.43
CA TRP A 679 -44.54 -12.50 18.22
C TRP A 679 -44.45 -13.34 19.49
N THR A 680 -44.49 -14.67 19.36
CA THR A 680 -44.50 -15.58 20.53
C THR A 680 -43.54 -16.77 20.40
N THR A 681 -42.59 -16.74 19.46
CA THR A 681 -41.83 -17.92 19.02
C THR A 681 -40.54 -18.17 19.81
N TYR A 682 -39.89 -17.12 20.31
CA TYR A 682 -38.68 -17.16 21.11
C TYR A 682 -38.97 -16.81 22.56
N THR A 683 -38.65 -17.72 23.50
CA THR A 683 -38.64 -17.37 24.93
C THR A 683 -37.51 -16.37 25.18
N ALA A 684 -37.78 -15.29 25.92
CA ALA A 684 -36.91 -14.14 26.17
C ALA A 684 -36.14 -14.19 27.52
N PRO A 685 -35.09 -15.03 27.68
CA PRO A 685 -34.35 -15.18 28.93
C PRO A 685 -33.43 -14.00 29.26
N PHE A 686 -33.20 -13.05 28.33
CA PHE A 686 -32.23 -11.98 28.51
C PHE A 686 -32.83 -10.57 28.58
N ALA A 687 -34.09 -10.44 29.01
CA ALA A 687 -34.80 -9.16 29.06
C ALA A 687 -34.17 -8.15 30.04
N ASP A 688 -33.58 -8.63 31.15
CA ASP A 688 -32.96 -7.75 32.13
C ASP A 688 -31.66 -7.10 31.60
N PRO A 689 -31.52 -5.76 31.68
CA PRO A 689 -30.28 -5.08 31.34
C PRO A 689 -29.21 -5.30 32.42
N LEU A 690 -27.94 -5.19 32.03
CA LEU A 690 -26.81 -5.26 32.94
C LEU A 690 -26.16 -3.89 33.08
N ALA A 691 -26.12 -3.35 34.30
CA ALA A 691 -25.24 -2.26 34.66
C ALA A 691 -23.88 -2.81 35.17
N THR A 692 -22.79 -2.28 34.63
CA THR A 692 -21.40 -2.63 34.98
C THR A 692 -20.50 -1.43 34.73
N THR A 693 -19.20 -1.57 34.97
CA THR A 693 -18.18 -0.60 34.56
C THR A 693 -17.27 -1.18 33.49
N ALA A 694 -16.66 -0.31 32.71
CA ALA A 694 -15.54 -0.64 31.84
C ALA A 694 -14.31 0.20 32.20
N ASP A 695 -13.16 -0.45 32.25
CA ASP A 695 -11.86 0.21 32.19
C ASP A 695 -11.32 0.08 30.77
N HIS A 696 -10.57 1.07 30.30
CA HIS A 696 -10.00 1.08 28.95
C HIS A 696 -11.04 0.88 27.82
N ILE A 697 -11.53 1.97 27.25
CA ILE A 697 -12.46 1.98 26.11
C ILE A 697 -11.74 2.56 24.89
N THR A 698 -11.79 1.84 23.78
CA THR A 698 -11.37 2.29 22.45
C THR A 698 -12.61 2.56 21.60
N VAL A 699 -12.72 3.75 21.02
CA VAL A 699 -13.73 4.05 20.00
C VAL A 699 -13.12 3.84 18.61
N LEU A 700 -13.67 2.87 17.89
CA LEU A 700 -13.28 2.52 16.53
C LEU A 700 -14.33 3.00 15.55
N HIS A 701 -13.91 3.39 14.35
CA HIS A 701 -14.81 3.74 13.26
C HIS A 701 -14.18 3.45 11.89
N ALA A 702 -15.03 3.02 10.95
CA ALA A 702 -14.63 2.78 9.57
C ALA A 702 -14.95 4.01 8.74
N PRO A 703 -14.14 4.33 7.71
CA PRO A 703 -13.10 3.46 7.12
C PRO A 703 -11.65 3.70 7.56
N GLU A 704 -11.44 4.54 8.57
CA GLU A 704 -10.11 5.01 8.96
C GLU A 704 -9.32 3.92 9.69
N ASN A 705 -9.87 3.38 10.78
CA ASN A 705 -9.04 2.73 11.82
C ASN A 705 -9.46 1.30 12.21
N THR A 706 -10.51 0.72 11.61
CA THR A 706 -11.02 -0.61 12.04
C THR A 706 -10.09 -1.78 11.70
N LEU A 707 -9.20 -1.63 10.71
CA LEU A 707 -8.27 -2.67 10.27
C LEU A 707 -6.86 -2.50 10.83
N ARG A 708 -6.69 -1.68 11.87
CA ARG A 708 -5.37 -1.51 12.48
C ARG A 708 -4.95 -2.79 13.23
N ASP A 709 -3.73 -3.24 12.99
CA ASP A 709 -3.20 -4.51 13.51
C ASP A 709 -2.50 -4.36 14.87
N GLN A 710 -2.49 -3.14 15.43
CA GLN A 710 -1.87 -2.82 16.73
C GLN A 710 -2.92 -2.49 17.80
N ASP A 711 -3.83 -1.57 17.51
CA ASP A 711 -4.71 -0.89 18.47
C ASP A 711 -6.20 -0.92 18.06
N ALA A 712 -6.56 -1.75 17.08
CA ALA A 712 -7.96 -2.07 16.77
C ALA A 712 -8.24 -3.56 16.98
N LEU A 713 -9.35 -4.06 16.40
CA LEU A 713 -9.79 -5.44 16.57
C LEU A 713 -8.72 -6.46 16.17
N LEU A 714 -8.00 -6.23 15.06
CA LEU A 714 -6.95 -7.15 14.62
C LEU A 714 -5.81 -7.22 15.63
N GLY A 715 -5.42 -6.09 16.23
CA GLY A 715 -4.44 -6.06 17.31
C GLY A 715 -4.91 -6.80 18.56
N LEU A 716 -6.17 -6.60 18.96
CA LEU A 716 -6.75 -7.34 20.09
C LEU A 716 -6.71 -8.86 19.86
N LEU A 717 -7.17 -9.32 18.69
CA LEU A 717 -7.18 -10.74 18.32
C LEU A 717 -5.77 -11.32 18.20
N GLY A 718 -4.85 -10.62 17.54
CA GLY A 718 -3.46 -11.05 17.35
C GLY A 718 -2.67 -11.14 18.64
N SER A 719 -3.18 -10.53 19.71
CA SER A 719 -2.53 -10.51 21.02
C SER A 719 -2.95 -11.65 21.96
N ALA A 720 -3.94 -12.46 21.57
CA ALA A 720 -4.40 -13.64 22.30
C ALA A 720 -3.55 -14.88 21.98
N GLY A 721 -3.37 -15.76 22.97
CA GLY A 721 -2.57 -16.98 22.80
C GLY A 721 -2.97 -18.12 23.74
N ASN A 722 -1.98 -18.91 24.15
CA ASN A 722 -2.22 -20.16 24.88
C ASN A 722 -2.98 -19.95 26.20
N GLY A 723 -4.18 -20.53 26.29
CA GLY A 723 -5.07 -20.43 27.45
C GLY A 723 -6.09 -19.29 27.38
N ASP A 724 -6.00 -18.44 26.37
CA ASP A 724 -6.97 -17.37 26.10
C ASP A 724 -8.21 -17.91 25.36
N GLN A 725 -9.29 -17.13 25.34
CA GLN A 725 -10.55 -17.51 24.69
C GLN A 725 -11.11 -16.37 23.85
N ILE A 726 -11.58 -16.70 22.64
CA ILE A 726 -12.24 -15.80 21.72
C ILE A 726 -13.61 -16.39 21.35
N ALA A 727 -14.67 -15.62 21.55
CA ALA A 727 -16.01 -15.94 21.07
C ALA A 727 -16.51 -14.82 20.14
N VAL A 728 -17.02 -15.18 18.97
CA VAL A 728 -17.41 -14.24 17.91
C VAL A 728 -18.86 -14.48 17.53
N MET A 729 -19.68 -13.44 17.53
CA MET A 729 -21.06 -13.48 17.05
C MET A 729 -21.23 -12.43 15.95
N GLN A 730 -21.45 -12.88 14.71
CA GLN A 730 -21.46 -12.01 13.53
C GLN A 730 -22.61 -12.33 12.59
N MET A 731 -23.21 -11.28 12.03
CA MET A 731 -24.17 -11.43 10.92
C MET A 731 -23.51 -12.10 9.71
N ALA A 732 -22.31 -11.66 9.34
CA ALA A 732 -21.56 -12.29 8.26
C ALA A 732 -20.05 -12.12 8.42
N GLU A 733 -19.31 -13.18 8.14
CA GLU A 733 -17.85 -13.18 7.99
C GLU A 733 -17.50 -13.94 6.69
N PRO A 734 -17.58 -13.27 5.52
CA PRO A 734 -17.19 -13.91 4.27
C PRO A 734 -15.74 -14.39 4.37
N PHE A 735 -15.47 -15.58 3.85
CA PHE A 735 -14.15 -16.20 3.96
C PHE A 735 -13.08 -15.45 3.15
N THR A 736 -13.48 -14.94 1.98
CA THR A 736 -12.66 -14.08 1.14
C THR A 736 -13.28 -12.69 1.03
N TRP A 737 -12.45 -11.67 0.97
CA TRP A 737 -12.82 -10.33 0.53
C TRP A 737 -12.54 -10.18 -0.96
N THR A 738 -13.53 -9.67 -1.69
CA THR A 738 -13.44 -8.76 -2.84
C THR A 738 -14.70 -8.92 -3.67
N VAL A 739 -15.42 -7.84 -3.84
CA VAL A 739 -16.29 -7.65 -5.00
C VAL A 739 -15.91 -6.28 -5.56
N GLY A 740 -14.80 -6.20 -6.30
CA GLY A 740 -14.42 -5.03 -7.12
C GLY A 740 -13.03 -4.40 -6.95
N ALA A 741 -12.42 -4.38 -5.75
CA ALA A 741 -11.20 -3.57 -5.48
C ALA A 741 -9.84 -4.31 -5.66
N GLY A 742 -9.84 -5.54 -6.19
CA GLY A 742 -8.64 -6.36 -6.39
C GLY A 742 -8.97 -7.85 -6.46
N ASP A 743 -7.93 -8.70 -6.52
CA ASP A 743 -8.08 -10.15 -6.48
C ASP A 743 -8.59 -10.61 -5.11
N ALA A 744 -9.48 -11.62 -5.11
CA ALA A 744 -10.03 -12.21 -3.90
C ALA A 744 -8.93 -12.64 -2.92
N GLY A 745 -8.91 -11.98 -1.78
CA GLY A 745 -7.99 -12.24 -0.67
C GLY A 745 -8.72 -12.87 0.50
N LEU A 746 -8.00 -13.57 1.38
CA LEU A 746 -8.57 -14.08 2.62
C LEU A 746 -9.00 -12.93 3.53
N ASN A 747 -10.16 -13.03 4.18
CA ASN A 747 -10.64 -12.05 5.14
C ASN A 747 -9.66 -11.93 6.33
N PRO A 748 -9.00 -10.77 6.55
CA PRO A 748 -8.03 -10.56 7.63
C PRO A 748 -8.56 -10.85 9.03
N ARG A 749 -9.86 -10.64 9.29
CA ARG A 749 -10.48 -10.92 10.59
C ARG A 749 -10.52 -12.43 10.86
N LEU A 750 -10.92 -13.23 9.87
CA LEU A 750 -10.88 -14.68 9.96
C LEU A 750 -9.45 -15.22 10.04
N GLN A 751 -8.50 -14.62 9.32
CA GLN A 751 -7.08 -14.96 9.43
C GLN A 751 -6.55 -14.72 10.85
N ALA A 752 -6.89 -13.59 11.48
CA ALA A 752 -6.50 -13.29 12.85
C ALA A 752 -7.07 -14.31 13.85
N LEU A 753 -8.30 -14.78 13.65
CA LEU A 753 -8.91 -15.83 14.48
C LEU A 753 -8.18 -17.17 14.34
N VAL A 754 -7.83 -17.58 13.11
CA VAL A 754 -7.04 -18.80 12.87
C VAL A 754 -5.66 -18.66 13.53
N ALA A 755 -5.01 -17.51 13.37
CA ALA A 755 -3.70 -17.23 13.97
C ALA A 755 -3.72 -17.27 15.50
N ALA A 756 -4.76 -16.72 16.14
CA ALA A 756 -4.94 -16.82 17.58
C ALA A 756 -5.08 -18.29 18.03
N SER A 757 -5.76 -19.14 17.24
CA SER A 757 -5.85 -20.56 17.55
C SER A 757 -4.52 -21.31 17.36
N TRP A 758 -3.71 -20.96 16.35
CA TRP A 758 -2.33 -21.43 16.25
C TRP A 758 -1.48 -21.04 17.46
N ALA A 759 -1.71 -19.84 18.01
CA ALA A 759 -1.04 -19.38 19.23
C ALA A 759 -1.56 -20.07 20.51
N GLY A 760 -2.59 -20.92 20.41
CA GLY A 760 -3.13 -21.73 21.51
C GLY A 760 -4.42 -21.21 22.13
N ALA A 761 -5.05 -20.18 21.56
CA ALA A 761 -6.35 -19.69 22.04
C ALA A 761 -7.48 -20.63 21.64
N GLN A 762 -8.51 -20.73 22.48
CA GLN A 762 -9.79 -21.33 22.09
C GLN A 762 -10.61 -20.32 21.28
N VAL A 763 -11.06 -20.70 20.09
CA VAL A 763 -11.82 -19.82 19.19
C VAL A 763 -13.18 -20.45 18.86
N ARG A 764 -14.27 -19.72 19.11
CA ARG A 764 -15.64 -20.11 18.78
C ARG A 764 -16.30 -19.04 17.93
N VAL A 765 -16.73 -19.39 16.73
CA VAL A 765 -17.34 -18.47 15.76
C VAL A 765 -18.79 -18.86 15.51
N LEU A 766 -19.73 -17.99 15.85
CA LEU A 766 -21.15 -18.17 15.61
C LEU A 766 -21.60 -17.17 14.54
N LEU A 767 -22.00 -17.69 13.39
CA LEU A 767 -22.48 -16.89 12.26
C LEU A 767 -23.99 -17.03 12.08
N ASP A 768 -24.59 -16.03 11.47
CA ASP A 768 -26.01 -16.06 11.13
C ASP A 768 -26.37 -17.19 10.16
N ALA A 769 -27.54 -17.79 10.36
CA ALA A 769 -28.14 -18.78 9.48
C ALA A 769 -29.34 -18.25 8.68
N TYR A 770 -29.95 -17.13 9.08
CA TYR A 770 -31.21 -16.65 8.51
C TYR A 770 -31.02 -15.97 7.15
N TYR A 771 -30.04 -15.06 7.06
CA TYR A 771 -29.66 -14.32 5.86
C TYR A 771 -28.65 -15.06 4.98
N ASP A 772 -28.21 -16.24 5.39
CA ASP A 772 -27.23 -17.02 4.64
C ASP A 772 -27.87 -17.73 3.44
N ASP A 773 -27.23 -17.59 2.27
CA ASP A 773 -27.44 -18.54 1.19
C ASP A 773 -26.44 -19.70 1.38
N PRO A 774 -26.91 -20.90 1.79
CA PRO A 774 -26.02 -22.02 2.08
C PRO A 774 -25.27 -22.54 0.84
N LEU A 775 -25.69 -22.13 -0.37
CA LEU A 775 -25.03 -22.48 -1.64
C LEU A 775 -24.04 -21.41 -2.10
N ALA A 776 -24.05 -20.21 -1.51
CA ALA A 776 -23.12 -19.16 -1.89
C ALA A 776 -21.69 -19.55 -1.52
N ALA A 777 -20.79 -19.51 -2.50
CA ALA A 777 -19.39 -19.92 -2.35
C ALA A 777 -18.60 -19.11 -1.30
N ASN A 778 -19.15 -17.97 -0.85
CA ASN A 778 -18.56 -17.09 0.14
C ASN A 778 -19.56 -16.65 1.23
N GLY A 779 -20.68 -17.38 1.38
CA GLY A 779 -21.63 -17.19 2.48
C GLY A 779 -21.12 -17.74 3.81
N ASN A 780 -21.93 -17.61 4.87
CA ASN A 780 -21.59 -18.03 6.23
C ASN A 780 -21.41 -19.55 6.32
N THR A 781 -22.26 -20.34 5.63
CA THR A 781 -22.09 -21.80 5.54
C THR A 781 -20.72 -22.16 4.97
N ALA A 782 -20.31 -21.52 3.87
CA ALA A 782 -19.02 -21.75 3.25
C ALA A 782 -17.85 -21.34 4.16
N ALA A 783 -17.96 -20.19 4.85
CA ALA A 783 -16.95 -19.74 5.81
C ALA A 783 -16.80 -20.73 6.99
N CYS A 784 -17.90 -21.17 7.59
CA CYS A 784 -17.88 -22.15 8.68
C CYS A 784 -17.31 -23.51 8.24
N LEU A 785 -17.65 -23.98 7.03
CA LEU A 785 -17.08 -25.22 6.48
C LEU A 785 -15.55 -25.13 6.38
N ARG A 786 -15.03 -24.01 5.85
CA ARG A 786 -13.58 -23.81 5.70
C ARG A 786 -12.86 -23.68 7.03
N LEU A 787 -13.40 -22.90 7.97
CA LEU A 787 -12.86 -22.77 9.32
C LEU A 787 -12.78 -24.13 10.04
N ASN A 788 -13.87 -24.91 10.01
CA ASN A 788 -13.89 -26.23 10.63
C ASN A 788 -12.95 -27.22 9.92
N ALA A 789 -12.78 -27.11 8.61
CA ALA A 789 -11.82 -27.92 7.85
C ALA A 789 -10.37 -27.61 8.25
N ILE A 790 -10.01 -26.32 8.35
CA ILE A 790 -8.69 -25.88 8.83
C ILE A 790 -8.46 -26.41 10.26
N ALA A 791 -9.44 -26.22 11.15
CA ALA A 791 -9.34 -26.69 12.53
C ALA A 791 -9.11 -28.21 12.62
N ALA A 792 -9.81 -29.00 11.80
CA ALA A 792 -9.64 -30.45 11.76
C ALA A 792 -8.28 -30.88 11.16
N GLN A 793 -7.86 -30.23 10.06
CA GLN A 793 -6.60 -30.55 9.37
C GLN A 793 -5.38 -30.25 10.23
N GLU A 794 -5.45 -29.16 11.01
CA GLU A 794 -4.32 -28.63 11.76
C GLU A 794 -4.45 -28.85 13.27
N SER A 795 -5.50 -29.55 13.71
CA SER A 795 -5.79 -29.85 15.11
C SER A 795 -5.90 -28.60 16.00
N LEU A 796 -6.55 -27.56 15.49
CA LEU A 796 -6.75 -26.30 16.21
C LEU A 796 -7.96 -26.35 17.15
N ASN A 797 -7.92 -25.59 18.24
CA ASN A 797 -9.07 -25.38 19.12
C ASN A 797 -9.97 -24.28 18.56
N LEU A 798 -10.49 -24.52 17.36
CA LEU A 798 -11.32 -23.61 16.60
C LEU A 798 -12.59 -24.33 16.16
N ALA A 799 -13.75 -23.69 16.34
CA ALA A 799 -15.02 -24.20 15.84
C ALA A 799 -15.92 -23.08 15.30
N CYS A 800 -16.64 -23.36 14.23
CA CYS A 800 -17.65 -22.47 13.64
C CYS A 800 -19.03 -23.14 13.59
N ARG A 801 -20.08 -22.41 13.97
CA ARG A 801 -21.48 -22.82 13.94
C ARG A 801 -22.37 -21.75 13.31
N LEU A 802 -23.54 -22.17 12.87
CA LEU A 802 -24.61 -21.32 12.35
C LEU A 802 -25.77 -21.30 13.34
N ALA A 803 -26.44 -20.16 13.50
CA ALA A 803 -27.60 -20.03 14.37
C ALA A 803 -28.64 -19.02 13.88
N ASN A 804 -29.91 -19.32 14.14
CA ASN A 804 -31.05 -18.41 14.09
C ASN A 804 -31.97 -18.74 15.30
N VAL A 805 -31.54 -18.35 16.50
CA VAL A 805 -32.22 -18.74 17.74
C VAL A 805 -33.42 -17.84 18.05
N THR A 806 -33.34 -16.57 17.64
CA THR A 806 -34.34 -15.54 17.92
C THR A 806 -35.35 -15.36 16.78
N GLY A 807 -35.24 -16.15 15.70
CA GLY A 807 -36.22 -16.25 14.62
C GLY A 807 -35.91 -15.39 13.38
N LEU A 808 -35.28 -14.22 13.53
CA LEU A 808 -34.85 -13.37 12.40
C LEU A 808 -33.32 -13.32 12.19
N GLY A 809 -32.58 -14.19 12.86
CA GLY A 809 -31.14 -14.34 12.66
C GLY A 809 -30.26 -13.62 13.67
N ILE A 810 -28.96 -13.69 13.44
CA ILE A 810 -27.93 -12.95 14.16
C ILE A 810 -27.62 -11.67 13.40
N HIS A 811 -27.84 -10.53 14.05
CA HIS A 811 -27.42 -9.23 13.54
C HIS A 811 -26.42 -8.54 14.48
N ALA A 812 -25.85 -9.29 15.42
CA ALA A 812 -24.74 -8.86 16.26
C ALA A 812 -23.46 -8.71 15.42
N LYS A 813 -22.58 -7.80 15.86
CA LYS A 813 -21.21 -7.67 15.36
C LYS A 813 -20.26 -7.60 16.55
N VAL A 814 -20.06 -8.75 17.19
CA VAL A 814 -19.45 -8.84 18.52
C VAL A 814 -18.23 -9.76 18.53
N PHE A 815 -17.18 -9.34 19.23
CA PHE A 815 -16.05 -10.19 19.62
C PHE A 815 -15.84 -10.11 21.13
N LEU A 816 -15.71 -11.26 21.77
CA LEU A 816 -15.41 -11.39 23.19
C LEU A 816 -14.03 -12.03 23.32
N VAL A 817 -13.08 -11.33 23.95
CA VAL A 817 -11.70 -11.81 24.09
C VAL A 817 -11.31 -11.86 25.57
N SER A 818 -11.07 -13.06 26.08
CA SER A 818 -10.46 -13.30 27.39
C SER A 818 -8.97 -13.51 27.17
N LYS A 819 -8.14 -12.53 27.56
CA LYS A 819 -6.70 -12.57 27.39
C LYS A 819 -5.99 -12.28 28.71
N GLY A 820 -5.10 -13.14 29.17
CA GLY A 820 -4.22 -12.83 30.32
C GLY A 820 -4.96 -12.41 31.61
N GLY A 821 -6.23 -12.79 31.77
CA GLY A 821 -7.11 -12.36 32.86
C GLY A 821 -8.01 -11.16 32.54
N GLU A 822 -7.69 -10.39 31.50
CA GLU A 822 -8.53 -9.30 30.98
C GLU A 822 -9.75 -9.88 30.24
N ARG A 823 -10.80 -9.06 30.13
CA ARG A 823 -12.12 -9.46 29.61
C ARG A 823 -12.64 -8.38 28.67
N TRP A 824 -12.27 -8.50 27.41
CA TRP A 824 -12.55 -7.52 26.38
C TRP A 824 -13.84 -7.83 25.63
N VAL A 825 -14.60 -6.78 25.36
CA VAL A 825 -15.81 -6.78 24.53
C VAL A 825 -15.58 -5.81 23.38
N HIS A 826 -15.83 -6.25 22.16
CA HIS A 826 -15.95 -5.41 20.98
C HIS A 826 -17.39 -5.51 20.48
N LEU A 827 -18.10 -4.40 20.31
CA LEU A 827 -19.45 -4.35 19.76
C LEU A 827 -19.69 -3.06 18.97
N GLY A 828 -20.44 -3.15 17.88
CA GLY A 828 -20.77 -1.99 17.04
C GLY A 828 -21.46 -2.40 15.76
N SER A 829 -21.35 -1.57 14.72
CA SER A 829 -22.07 -1.76 13.46
C SER A 829 -21.28 -2.51 12.37
N ILE A 830 -19.99 -2.79 12.61
CA ILE A 830 -19.02 -3.25 11.60
C ILE A 830 -19.20 -4.74 11.23
N ASN A 831 -19.78 -5.01 10.06
CA ASN A 831 -19.86 -6.37 9.50
C ASN A 831 -18.47 -6.91 9.09
N GLY A 832 -18.36 -8.23 8.91
CA GLY A 832 -17.11 -8.91 8.51
C GLY A 832 -16.65 -8.70 7.06
N GLY A 833 -17.44 -7.98 6.24
CA GLY A 833 -17.12 -7.70 4.84
C GLY A 833 -16.17 -6.51 4.64
N GLU A 834 -15.50 -6.49 3.48
CA GLU A 834 -14.55 -5.42 3.12
C GLU A 834 -15.22 -4.04 3.07
N ASN A 835 -16.45 -3.94 2.54
CA ASN A 835 -17.19 -2.68 2.45
C ASN A 835 -17.37 -2.00 3.82
N SER A 836 -17.81 -2.74 4.85
CA SER A 836 -18.00 -2.18 6.19
C SER A 836 -16.69 -1.67 6.79
N ASN A 837 -15.55 -2.24 6.43
CA ASN A 837 -14.26 -1.83 7.00
C ASN A 837 -13.57 -0.71 6.21
N LYS A 838 -13.88 -0.56 4.91
CA LYS A 838 -13.13 0.33 4.00
C LYS A 838 -13.96 1.38 3.28
N ARG A 839 -15.29 1.33 3.34
CA ARG A 839 -16.16 2.21 2.54
C ARG A 839 -17.38 2.76 3.27
N ASN A 840 -17.90 2.05 4.26
CA ASN A 840 -19.00 2.55 5.07
C ASN A 840 -18.47 3.44 6.19
N ARG A 841 -19.31 4.38 6.65
CA ARG A 841 -19.17 4.97 7.98
C ARG A 841 -19.73 3.97 8.99
N GLU A 842 -18.90 3.44 9.88
CA GLU A 842 -19.29 2.49 10.93
C GLU A 842 -18.70 2.95 12.26
N VAL A 843 -19.26 2.49 13.39
CA VAL A 843 -18.68 2.71 14.73
C VAL A 843 -18.68 1.43 15.56
N ALA A 844 -17.71 1.28 16.45
CA ALA A 844 -17.67 0.23 17.46
C ALA A 844 -16.98 0.69 18.74
N LEU A 845 -17.40 0.11 19.86
CA LEU A 845 -16.72 0.22 21.15
C LEU A 845 -15.96 -1.08 21.41
N GLN A 846 -14.69 -0.96 21.75
CA GLN A 846 -13.86 -2.05 22.27
C GLN A 846 -13.44 -1.70 23.69
N PHE A 847 -13.83 -2.49 24.69
CA PHE A 847 -13.61 -2.13 26.09
C PHE A 847 -13.37 -3.32 27.00
N CYS A 848 -12.60 -3.13 28.07
CA CYS A 848 -12.39 -4.14 29.09
C CYS A 848 -13.49 -4.06 30.17
N SER A 849 -14.28 -5.12 30.31
CA SER A 849 -15.32 -5.22 31.33
C SER A 849 -15.67 -6.68 31.60
N SER A 850 -15.33 -7.17 32.80
CA SER A 850 -15.68 -8.54 33.21
C SER A 850 -17.18 -8.77 33.28
N GLY A 851 -17.96 -7.78 33.72
CA GLY A 851 -19.42 -7.88 33.80
C GLY A 851 -20.05 -8.04 32.42
N ALA A 852 -19.73 -7.12 31.50
CA ALA A 852 -20.27 -7.16 30.14
C ALA A 852 -19.83 -8.43 29.41
N TYR A 853 -18.54 -8.79 29.49
CA TYR A 853 -18.02 -10.01 28.90
C TYR A 853 -18.79 -11.25 29.36
N ASN A 854 -18.96 -11.44 30.67
CA ASN A 854 -19.61 -12.63 31.20
C ASN A 854 -21.09 -12.71 30.79
N ARG A 855 -21.79 -11.58 30.76
CA ARG A 855 -23.19 -11.53 30.30
C ARG A 855 -23.31 -11.84 28.81
N MET A 856 -22.47 -11.25 27.97
CA MET A 856 -22.49 -11.52 26.53
C MET A 856 -22.04 -12.94 26.22
N LEU A 857 -21.09 -13.49 26.98
CA LEU A 857 -20.67 -14.89 26.84
C LEU A 857 -21.78 -15.85 27.23
N GLN A 858 -22.60 -15.53 28.24
CA GLN A 858 -23.79 -16.31 28.59
C GLN A 858 -24.80 -16.36 27.43
N VAL A 859 -25.05 -15.21 26.77
CA VAL A 859 -25.92 -15.15 25.58
C VAL A 859 -25.30 -15.95 24.43
N PHE A 860 -24.00 -15.78 24.19
CA PHE A 860 -23.27 -16.54 23.19
C PHE A 860 -23.37 -18.05 23.43
N ASP A 861 -23.14 -18.53 24.65
CA ASP A 861 -23.20 -19.95 24.98
C ASP A 861 -24.62 -20.50 24.81
N TYR A 862 -25.65 -19.74 25.20
CA TYR A 862 -27.05 -20.10 24.99
C TYR A 862 -27.38 -20.31 23.51
N ASP A 863 -26.94 -19.37 22.66
CA ASP A 863 -27.16 -19.46 21.21
C ASP A 863 -26.27 -20.52 20.57
N TRP A 864 -25.02 -20.67 21.03
CA TRP A 864 -24.06 -21.66 20.56
C TRP A 864 -24.55 -23.10 20.76
N GLU A 865 -25.17 -23.39 21.91
CA GLU A 865 -25.76 -24.69 22.23
C GLU A 865 -26.95 -25.05 21.33
N ARG A 866 -27.65 -24.03 20.80
CA ARG A 866 -28.79 -24.17 19.88
C ARG A 866 -28.40 -24.03 18.42
N GLY A 867 -27.22 -23.49 18.15
CA GLY A 867 -26.60 -23.44 16.84
C GLY A 867 -26.17 -24.84 16.38
N HIS A 868 -26.10 -24.99 15.07
CA HIS A 868 -25.72 -26.25 14.43
C HIS A 868 -24.41 -26.10 13.64
N GLY A 869 -23.74 -27.21 13.37
CA GLY A 869 -22.67 -27.24 12.37
C GLY A 869 -23.23 -26.99 10.97
N PRO A 870 -22.40 -26.56 10.00
CA PRO A 870 -22.85 -26.36 8.62
C PRO A 870 -23.37 -27.68 8.03
N MET A 871 -24.65 -27.70 7.62
CA MET A 871 -25.28 -28.88 7.04
C MET A 871 -25.25 -28.80 5.51
N VAL A 872 -24.45 -29.65 4.85
CA VAL A 872 -24.33 -29.69 3.37
C VAL A 872 -25.46 -30.52 2.73
N HIS A 873 -26.18 -31.32 3.52
CA HIS A 873 -27.30 -32.13 3.07
C HIS A 873 -28.53 -31.84 3.93
N ARG A 874 -29.60 -31.32 3.31
CA ARG A 874 -30.91 -31.21 3.93
C ARG A 874 -31.55 -32.59 4.00
N VAL A 875 -31.28 -33.32 5.07
CA VAL A 875 -32.13 -34.47 5.39
C VAL A 875 -33.42 -33.90 6.00
N HIS A 876 -34.49 -33.87 5.22
CA HIS A 876 -35.84 -33.61 5.75
C HIS A 876 -36.30 -34.88 6.46
N LEU A 877 -35.74 -35.15 7.62
CA LEU A 877 -36.29 -36.11 8.56
C LEU A 877 -37.29 -35.37 9.44
N PRO A 878 -38.47 -35.95 9.75
CA PRO A 878 -39.33 -35.36 10.75
C PRO A 878 -38.56 -35.30 12.07
N LEU A 879 -38.49 -34.09 12.60
CA LEU A 879 -37.81 -33.67 13.81
C LEU A 879 -38.38 -34.45 15.03
N VAL A 880 -37.54 -35.19 15.75
CA VAL A 880 -37.87 -35.63 17.11
C VAL A 880 -37.39 -34.53 18.05
N MET A 881 -38.31 -33.73 18.59
CA MET A 881 -38.00 -32.68 19.56
C MET A 881 -37.72 -33.26 20.96
N ARG A 882 -36.87 -32.56 21.70
CA ARG A 882 -36.65 -32.75 23.15
C ARG A 882 -37.98 -32.42 23.87
N ASP A 883 -38.35 -33.24 24.86
CA ASP A 883 -39.70 -33.41 25.45
C ASP A 883 -40.66 -34.35 24.67
N TYR A 884 -40.11 -35.28 23.89
CA TYR A 884 -40.86 -36.41 23.34
C TYR A 884 -41.56 -37.22 24.45
N PHE A 885 -42.87 -37.02 24.58
CA PHE A 885 -43.76 -38.06 25.04
C PHE A 885 -43.79 -39.14 23.94
N GLY A 886 -43.87 -40.42 24.33
CA GLY A 886 -43.88 -41.57 23.42
C GLY A 886 -44.81 -41.39 22.21
N PRO A 887 -44.69 -42.23 21.17
CA PRO A 887 -45.42 -42.02 19.93
C PRO A 887 -46.90 -41.81 20.26
N ALA A 888 -47.50 -40.73 19.74
CA ALA A 888 -48.89 -40.43 19.99
C ALA A 888 -49.71 -41.71 19.76
N ASP A 889 -50.62 -42.03 20.67
CA ASP A 889 -51.53 -43.17 20.57
C ASP A 889 -52.96 -42.71 20.28
N TYR A 890 -53.09 -41.50 19.73
CA TYR A 890 -54.34 -40.84 19.38
C TYR A 890 -54.22 -40.14 18.02
N PRO A 891 -55.34 -39.92 17.31
CA PRO A 891 -55.37 -39.16 16.06
C PRO A 891 -54.75 -37.77 16.18
N LEU A 892 -53.92 -37.40 15.20
CA LEU A 892 -53.24 -36.11 15.12
C LEU A 892 -53.40 -35.49 13.74
N ILE A 893 -53.45 -34.16 13.68
CA ILE A 893 -53.33 -33.43 12.42
C ILE A 893 -51.87 -33.56 11.97
N SER A 894 -51.64 -34.20 10.83
CA SER A 894 -50.30 -34.47 10.28
C SER A 894 -49.85 -33.41 9.28
N GLU A 895 -50.79 -32.79 8.57
CA GLU A 895 -50.51 -31.74 7.59
C GLU A 895 -51.71 -30.79 7.46
N VAL A 896 -51.44 -29.52 7.18
CA VAL A 896 -52.46 -28.50 6.89
C VAL A 896 -51.98 -27.68 5.71
N PHE A 897 -52.85 -27.47 4.73
CA PHE A 897 -52.60 -26.56 3.63
C PHE A 897 -53.53 -25.34 3.76
N ILE A 898 -52.93 -24.25 4.24
CA ILE A 898 -53.57 -22.94 4.44
C ILE A 898 -53.06 -21.94 3.40
N ASN A 899 -53.89 -20.97 3.02
CA ASN A 899 -53.55 -19.91 2.05
C ASN A 899 -53.06 -20.43 0.68
N PRO A 900 -53.89 -21.18 -0.07
CA PRO A 900 -53.55 -21.69 -1.39
C PRO A 900 -53.40 -20.56 -2.43
N ASP A 901 -52.49 -20.72 -3.40
CA ASP A 901 -52.41 -19.86 -4.60
C ASP A 901 -53.66 -20.07 -5.48
N GLY A 902 -54.79 -19.43 -5.15
CA GLY A 902 -56.06 -19.68 -5.84
C GLY A 902 -57.30 -19.19 -5.10
N ASP A 903 -58.41 -19.93 -5.23
CA ASP A 903 -59.65 -19.66 -4.50
C ASP A 903 -59.55 -20.27 -3.10
N GLU A 904 -59.18 -19.44 -2.12
CA GLU A 904 -59.04 -19.80 -0.70
C GLU A 904 -60.24 -20.60 -0.17
N THR A 905 -61.45 -20.34 -0.68
CA THR A 905 -62.66 -21.04 -0.22
C THR A 905 -62.77 -22.50 -0.68
N LYS A 906 -61.86 -23.00 -1.52
CA LYS A 906 -61.96 -24.33 -2.16
C LYS A 906 -60.69 -25.17 -2.11
N GLU A 907 -59.52 -24.57 -1.93
CA GLU A 907 -58.25 -25.26 -2.10
C GLU A 907 -57.55 -25.64 -0.79
N GLU A 908 -58.11 -25.23 0.35
CA GLU A 908 -57.69 -25.62 1.69
C GLU A 908 -57.95 -27.11 2.00
N TRP A 909 -57.07 -27.74 2.78
CA TRP A 909 -57.27 -29.11 3.27
C TRP A 909 -56.44 -29.45 4.52
N ILE A 910 -56.91 -30.44 5.28
CA ILE A 910 -56.31 -30.96 6.51
C ILE A 910 -56.07 -32.46 6.33
N GLU A 911 -54.88 -32.93 6.68
CA GLU A 911 -54.54 -34.35 6.80
C GLU A 911 -54.51 -34.76 8.29
N ILE A 912 -55.12 -35.90 8.59
CA ILE A 912 -55.17 -36.49 9.93
C ILE A 912 -54.62 -37.91 9.87
N TYR A 913 -53.64 -38.20 10.72
CA TYR A 913 -53.03 -39.51 10.88
C TYR A 913 -53.39 -40.12 12.24
N ASN A 914 -53.66 -41.42 12.29
CA ASN A 914 -53.86 -42.13 13.56
C ASN A 914 -52.75 -43.16 13.83
N PRO A 915 -51.73 -42.80 14.63
CA PRO A 915 -50.74 -43.76 15.12
C PRO A 915 -51.26 -44.70 16.23
N GLY A 916 -52.46 -44.46 16.77
CA GLY A 916 -53.07 -45.24 17.85
C GLY A 916 -54.01 -46.36 17.38
N ASP A 917 -54.75 -46.97 18.30
CA ASP A 917 -55.79 -47.94 17.97
C ASP A 917 -56.89 -47.31 17.10
N THR A 918 -57.61 -48.14 16.34
CA THR A 918 -58.76 -47.68 15.53
C THR A 918 -59.75 -46.88 16.38
N THR A 919 -59.94 -45.61 16.02
CA THR A 919 -60.73 -44.65 16.80
C THR A 919 -61.97 -44.22 16.03
N GLY A 920 -63.13 -44.24 16.69
CA GLY A 920 -64.37 -43.71 16.13
C GLY A 920 -64.35 -42.18 16.20
N ILE A 921 -64.30 -41.52 15.05
CA ILE A 921 -64.25 -40.06 14.93
C ILE A 921 -65.60 -39.44 14.55
N ALA A 922 -66.66 -40.25 14.45
CA ALA A 922 -68.01 -39.76 14.17
C ALA A 922 -68.45 -38.69 15.19
N GLY A 923 -68.86 -37.51 14.69
CA GLY A 923 -69.24 -36.36 15.51
C GLY A 923 -68.07 -35.55 16.10
N TRP A 924 -66.82 -35.95 15.87
CA TRP A 924 -65.67 -35.07 16.15
C TRP A 924 -65.70 -33.89 15.18
N THR A 925 -65.19 -32.74 15.60
CA THR A 925 -65.26 -31.50 14.82
C THR A 925 -63.89 -30.96 14.46
N LEU A 926 -63.72 -30.49 13.23
CA LEU A 926 -62.61 -29.65 12.79
C LEU A 926 -63.01 -28.18 12.89
N GLY A 927 -62.16 -27.35 13.48
CA GLY A 927 -62.39 -25.92 13.73
C GLY A 927 -61.05 -25.23 14.03
N ASP A 928 -60.96 -23.94 13.73
CA ASP A 928 -59.84 -23.03 14.04
C ASP A 928 -59.95 -22.41 15.45
N ALA A 929 -61.05 -22.69 16.17
CA ALA A 929 -61.30 -22.23 17.54
C ALA A 929 -61.59 -23.37 18.53
N ILE A 930 -61.07 -23.22 19.76
CA ILE A 930 -61.24 -24.21 20.85
C ILE A 930 -62.49 -23.89 21.67
N ASP A 931 -62.74 -22.62 22.00
CA ASP A 931 -63.84 -22.20 22.84
C ASP A 931 -65.05 -21.75 22.01
N THR A 932 -66.25 -21.84 22.61
CA THR A 932 -67.50 -21.39 21.95
C THR A 932 -67.61 -19.87 22.07
N GLY A 933 -67.76 -19.17 20.94
CA GLY A 933 -67.84 -17.71 20.86
C GLY A 933 -66.56 -16.98 20.43
N ASP A 934 -65.50 -17.70 20.06
CA ASP A 934 -64.32 -17.13 19.41
C ASP A 934 -64.66 -16.62 17.99
N TYR A 935 -63.90 -15.66 17.46
CA TYR A 935 -64.14 -15.13 16.11
C TYR A 935 -63.98 -16.25 15.07
N LYS A 936 -65.01 -16.48 14.23
CA LYS A 936 -65.13 -17.59 13.27
C LYS A 936 -65.19 -19.00 13.89
N ASP A 937 -65.85 -19.18 15.04
CA ASP A 937 -66.00 -20.49 15.71
C ASP A 937 -66.81 -21.59 14.98
N GLY A 938 -67.03 -21.46 13.67
CA GLY A 938 -67.65 -22.49 12.85
C GLY A 938 -66.82 -23.76 12.83
N ARG A 939 -67.48 -24.91 12.93
CA ARG A 939 -66.80 -26.21 12.91
C ARG A 939 -67.48 -27.18 11.97
N TYR A 940 -66.74 -28.15 11.47
CA TYR A 940 -67.24 -29.22 10.63
C TYR A 940 -67.12 -30.57 11.33
N ALA A 941 -68.24 -31.25 11.53
CA ALA A 941 -68.32 -32.55 12.18
C ALA A 941 -68.18 -33.71 11.19
N PHE A 942 -67.43 -34.74 11.58
CA PHE A 942 -67.35 -35.99 10.83
C PHE A 942 -68.69 -36.73 10.81
N PRO A 943 -69.08 -37.33 9.67
CA PRO A 943 -70.37 -38.00 9.51
C PRO A 943 -70.50 -39.27 10.36
N GLY A 944 -71.75 -39.74 10.50
CA GLY A 944 -72.06 -40.93 11.30
C GLY A 944 -71.32 -42.18 10.81
N GLY A 945 -70.64 -42.88 11.73
CA GLY A 945 -69.89 -44.10 11.43
C GLY A 945 -68.45 -43.86 10.95
N ALA A 946 -67.98 -42.62 10.86
CA ALA A 946 -66.59 -42.31 10.55
C ALA A 946 -65.63 -42.94 11.58
N GLN A 947 -64.61 -43.63 11.07
CA GLN A 947 -63.55 -44.25 11.86
C GLN A 947 -62.20 -43.92 11.23
N LEU A 948 -61.19 -43.83 12.06
CA LEU A 948 -59.80 -43.68 11.66
C LEU A 948 -59.01 -44.87 12.19
N ALA A 949 -58.64 -45.79 11.30
CA ALA A 949 -57.94 -47.02 11.66
C ALA A 949 -56.49 -46.76 12.09
N HIS A 950 -55.88 -47.73 12.77
CA HIS A 950 -54.45 -47.67 13.08
C HIS A 950 -53.61 -47.51 11.81
N ASP A 951 -52.64 -46.62 11.85
CA ASP A 951 -51.79 -46.19 10.74
C ASP A 951 -52.53 -45.58 9.54
N GLN A 952 -53.81 -45.22 9.71
CA GLN A 952 -54.58 -44.60 8.64
C GLN A 952 -54.33 -43.10 8.59
N VAL A 953 -54.19 -42.61 7.36
CA VAL A 953 -54.20 -41.20 7.00
C VAL A 953 -55.52 -40.90 6.30
N ILE A 954 -56.20 -39.83 6.69
CA ILE A 954 -57.36 -39.29 5.98
C ILE A 954 -57.13 -37.82 5.65
N VAL A 955 -57.71 -37.37 4.54
CA VAL A 955 -57.73 -35.96 4.15
C VAL A 955 -59.16 -35.43 4.15
N ALA A 956 -59.39 -34.31 4.82
CA ALA A 956 -60.59 -33.50 4.66
C ALA A 956 -60.22 -32.25 3.87
N ALA A 957 -60.92 -31.96 2.77
CA ALA A 957 -60.65 -30.77 1.95
C ALA A 957 -61.86 -29.85 1.85
N ALA A 958 -61.63 -28.57 1.55
CA ALA A 958 -62.72 -27.62 1.29
C ALA A 958 -63.60 -28.10 0.16
N CYS A 959 -63.00 -28.37 -1.00
CA CYS A 959 -63.70 -28.92 -2.15
C CYS A 959 -62.96 -30.15 -2.71
N ALA A 960 -63.61 -31.31 -2.72
CA ALA A 960 -63.08 -32.55 -3.27
C ALA A 960 -62.69 -32.46 -4.75
N THR A 961 -63.47 -31.75 -5.58
CA THR A 961 -63.16 -31.54 -7.01
C THR A 961 -61.86 -30.74 -7.20
N SER A 962 -61.65 -29.67 -6.42
CA SER A 962 -60.42 -28.87 -6.47
C SER A 962 -59.22 -29.69 -5.99
N PHE A 963 -59.35 -30.37 -4.85
CA PHE A 963 -58.32 -31.25 -4.33
C PHE A 963 -57.93 -32.34 -5.34
N SER A 964 -58.91 -33.02 -5.95
CA SER A 964 -58.66 -34.07 -6.93
C SER A 964 -57.98 -33.55 -8.20
N THR A 965 -58.30 -32.33 -8.61
CA THR A 965 -57.65 -31.67 -9.75
C THR A 965 -56.16 -31.42 -9.47
N SER A 966 -55.83 -30.95 -8.27
CA SER A 966 -54.46 -30.63 -7.86
C SER A 966 -53.61 -31.86 -7.55
N TYR A 967 -54.20 -32.88 -6.90
CA TYR A 967 -53.45 -34.02 -6.34
C TYR A 967 -53.75 -35.36 -7.02
N GLY A 968 -54.65 -35.40 -8.01
CA GLY A 968 -54.94 -36.60 -8.81
C GLY A 968 -55.69 -37.71 -8.08
N LYS A 969 -56.25 -37.42 -6.89
CA LYS A 969 -57.09 -38.33 -6.08
C LYS A 969 -58.11 -37.53 -5.26
N ASN A 970 -59.27 -38.10 -4.99
CA ASN A 970 -60.25 -37.49 -4.10
C ASN A 970 -59.77 -37.51 -2.63
N PRO A 971 -60.14 -36.51 -1.81
CA PRO A 971 -59.97 -36.57 -0.36
C PRO A 971 -60.97 -37.58 0.25
N ASP A 972 -60.78 -37.92 1.52
CA ASP A 972 -61.66 -38.84 2.25
C ASP A 972 -62.96 -38.16 2.70
N TYR A 973 -62.89 -36.85 2.95
CA TYR A 973 -64.04 -36.01 3.32
C TYR A 973 -63.95 -34.65 2.63
N GLU A 974 -65.08 -33.95 2.51
CA GLU A 974 -65.11 -32.55 2.12
C GLU A 974 -66.09 -31.70 2.93
N TRP A 975 -66.03 -30.37 2.85
CA TRP A 975 -66.95 -29.50 3.63
C TRP A 975 -67.70 -28.42 2.85
N THR A 976 -67.47 -28.31 1.54
CA THR A 976 -68.28 -27.46 0.63
C THR A 976 -69.23 -28.24 -0.28
N ASN A 977 -69.22 -29.58 -0.21
CA ASN A 977 -70.07 -30.48 -1.01
C ASN A 977 -69.96 -30.23 -2.52
N CYS A 978 -68.74 -30.25 -3.04
CA CYS A 978 -68.49 -30.00 -4.46
C CYS A 978 -68.34 -31.30 -5.28
N ASP A 979 -68.22 -32.48 -4.65
CA ASP A 979 -68.29 -33.81 -5.27
C ASP A 979 -69.19 -34.76 -4.43
N ALA A 980 -70.40 -35.03 -4.93
CA ALA A 980 -71.37 -35.90 -4.26
C ALA A 980 -70.90 -37.35 -4.02
N ALA A 981 -69.75 -37.77 -4.59
CA ALA A 981 -69.13 -39.07 -4.33
C ALA A 981 -68.23 -39.07 -3.08
N VAL A 982 -67.87 -37.91 -2.54
CA VAL A 982 -67.06 -37.76 -1.32
C VAL A 982 -67.97 -37.44 -0.14
N PRO A 983 -67.80 -38.12 1.02
CA PRO A 983 -68.59 -37.83 2.21
C PRO A 983 -68.40 -36.40 2.74
N ASP A 984 -69.50 -35.69 2.98
CA ASP A 984 -69.49 -34.36 3.57
C ASP A 984 -69.26 -34.40 5.09
N LEU A 985 -68.43 -33.47 5.57
CA LEU A 985 -68.47 -33.00 6.95
C LEU A 985 -69.67 -32.06 7.11
N THR A 986 -70.29 -32.09 8.28
CA THR A 986 -71.50 -31.30 8.54
C THR A 986 -71.23 -30.10 9.44
N PRO A 987 -71.81 -28.93 9.16
CA PRO A 987 -71.81 -27.79 10.06
C PRO A 987 -72.14 -28.14 11.53
N ALA A 988 -71.25 -27.75 12.46
CA ALA A 988 -71.40 -27.85 13.92
C ALA A 988 -70.99 -26.53 14.61
N GLY A 989 -71.58 -26.17 15.76
CA GLY A 989 -71.31 -24.92 16.49
C GLY A 989 -72.21 -23.73 16.12
N SER A 990 -71.93 -22.53 16.66
CA SER A 990 -72.43 -21.26 16.09
C SER A 990 -71.74 -21.03 14.75
N TRP A 991 -72.49 -20.65 13.72
CA TRP A 991 -71.99 -20.61 12.35
C TRP A 991 -71.74 -19.16 11.92
N ASP A 992 -70.56 -18.64 12.25
CA ASP A 992 -70.05 -17.35 11.73
C ASP A 992 -69.03 -17.53 10.58
N GLY A 993 -68.82 -18.78 10.13
CA GLY A 993 -67.96 -19.14 8.99
C GLY A 993 -66.90 -20.19 9.39
N PHE A 994 -66.37 -20.90 8.39
CA PHE A 994 -65.22 -21.79 8.52
C PHE A 994 -64.26 -21.46 7.36
N GLY A 995 -63.04 -21.05 7.68
CA GLY A 995 -61.95 -20.83 6.72
C GLY A 995 -60.65 -20.89 7.51
N MET A 996 -59.68 -21.68 7.05
CA MET A 996 -58.45 -21.96 7.78
C MET A 996 -57.43 -20.82 7.72
#